data_AF-A0A2E3U5M6-F1
#
_entry.id   AF-A0A2E3U5M6-F1
#
_cell.length_a   1.000
_cell.length_b   1.000
_cell.length_c   1.000
_cell.angle_alpha   90.00
_cell.angle_beta   90.00
_cell.angle_gamma   90.00
#
_symmetry.space_group_name_H-M   'P 1'
#
loop_
_entity.id
_entity.type
_entity.pdbx_description
1 polymer ?
#
loop_
_entity_poly.entity_id
_entity_poly.type
_entity_poly.pdbx_seq_one_letter_code
_entity_poly.pdbx_strand_id
1 'polypeptide(L)'
;MRLLILILTTLIPLTTHAQAFDLQAHRGGLGLVTESTLEAFANALELGVSTLELDTQVSEDGYVVVTHDRQVLPHRCLDTGPVSAGDPEFPYVGKYIRDLHWDQIRTLDCGTQRAEPHTDQRTVPRARMVLLSEVFDLVKRYRAYDVMLNIETKVEAGAPHETAPRDQFVAAVVEQVHQHRMHQQVSIQSFDWGALMLVKELAPTLPIVALSNAQSFLQCGEPGASPWTGGIDMDDFDCNLPAAAASFGADAISPVHGLPQNGAISDADYQPFTTAEMITQAHALDMKVIPWTINDKATMAHLVSIGADGIITDYPDRLREVLQTNNMALPGSKAAPRVTHAGRVTETGILALQQQMAEGSVTAVQLVDRYLARIADYDEQGPQLNAILHLNAQAREQAQALDAERQRSGPRSLLHGIPVVIKDNYNTTDMPTTGASQSLADFLPNAEATQVRLLRDAGAVILAKTNLHEFAYGITSISSLGGQTRNPYDPTRVPGGSSGGTAAAVAASFAAVGMGSDTCGSIRIPAAFNNLVGLRPSKGLSSIYGIMPLSHTQDVAGPLARNIEDLAIVLDLTTGFDPRDPDTNVMHGQPPMLFSAALGSASLQGLRIGRLNAYLATAEPAVQQLSQQAFAHLTALGAEIVDFTIPDMVPLIGNSGLIGHEFEADLDNYLQTFGSTQYPSLEAIVAGGHYHEAVAPLLARSAATEQDPLPYADAMAARNKLKQAINVAMDEQQLDLIAYPPISAMPVRIGDTQPGNNCSLSGNSGFPALSLPIGFSDNGLPAGIELMGRSLSDARLLALGYALEQSWSQRRAPASAP
;
A
#
# COMPACT_ATOMS: atom_id res chain seq x y z
N MET A 1 46.01 37.89 -27.28
CA MET A 1 44.98 38.72 -27.94
C MET A 1 43.71 37.88 -28.04
N ARG A 2 42.75 38.17 -27.16
CA ARG A 2 41.32 37.75 -27.07
C ARG A 2 40.95 36.26 -27.27
N LEU A 3 40.65 35.62 -26.13
CA LEU A 3 39.81 34.43 -26.00
C LEU A 3 38.34 34.91 -25.96
N LEU A 4 37.47 34.38 -26.84
CA LEU A 4 36.03 34.61 -26.80
C LEU A 4 35.38 33.34 -26.24
N ILE A 5 34.87 33.40 -25.00
CA ILE A 5 34.04 32.36 -24.40
C ILE A 5 32.59 32.72 -24.69
N LEU A 6 31.92 31.90 -25.49
CA LEU A 6 30.49 31.99 -25.76
C LEU A 6 29.76 31.16 -24.69
N ILE A 7 29.13 31.84 -23.72
CA ILE A 7 28.25 31.19 -22.75
C ILE A 7 26.87 31.11 -23.40
N LEU A 8 26.45 29.90 -23.76
CA LEU A 8 25.07 29.60 -24.17
C LEU A 8 24.26 29.35 -22.89
N THR A 9 23.52 30.36 -22.44
CA THR A 9 22.51 30.19 -21.38
C THR A 9 21.26 29.56 -21.99
N THR A 10 21.06 28.27 -21.75
CA THR A 10 19.78 27.59 -21.98
C THR A 10 18.76 28.10 -20.97
N LEU A 11 17.86 28.98 -21.42
CA LEU A 11 16.62 29.32 -20.72
C LEU A 11 15.73 28.07 -20.69
N ILE A 12 15.73 27.36 -19.57
CA ILE A 12 14.68 26.38 -19.26
C ILE A 12 13.43 27.21 -18.92
N PRO A 13 12.28 27.02 -19.61
CA PRO A 13 11.06 27.67 -19.20
C PRO A 13 10.65 27.08 -17.85
N LEU A 14 10.71 27.90 -16.80
CA LEU A 14 10.01 27.67 -15.54
C LEU A 14 8.51 27.61 -15.87
N THR A 15 8.01 26.41 -16.15
CA THR A 15 6.59 26.13 -16.04
C THR A 15 6.29 26.05 -14.55
N THR A 16 6.01 27.21 -13.96
CA THR A 16 5.29 27.28 -12.68
C THR A 16 4.01 26.50 -12.89
N HIS A 17 3.94 25.27 -12.37
CA HIS A 17 2.69 24.56 -12.25
C HIS A 17 1.82 25.44 -11.35
N ALA A 18 0.88 26.18 -11.94
CA ALA A 18 -0.14 26.87 -11.16
C ALA A 18 -0.79 25.80 -10.28
N GLN A 19 -0.68 25.96 -8.97
CA GLN A 19 -1.21 25.02 -8.00
C GLN A 19 -2.72 24.87 -8.24
N ALA A 20 -3.20 23.63 -8.32
CA ALA A 20 -4.63 23.37 -8.51
C ALA A 20 -5.40 23.92 -7.30
N PHE A 21 -6.55 24.56 -7.56
CA PHE A 21 -7.41 25.14 -6.52
C PHE A 21 -7.97 24.05 -5.62
N ASP A 22 -7.90 24.26 -4.31
CA ASP A 22 -8.30 23.27 -3.32
C ASP A 22 -9.81 23.35 -3.02
N LEU A 23 -10.56 22.47 -3.67
CA LEU A 23 -11.98 22.24 -3.46
C LEU A 23 -12.17 21.22 -2.33
N GLN A 24 -12.51 21.70 -1.13
CA GLN A 24 -12.75 20.82 0.02
C GLN A 24 -14.25 20.56 0.25
N ALA A 25 -14.63 19.29 0.31
CA ALA A 25 -15.99 18.88 0.68
C ALA A 25 -16.12 18.77 2.21
N HIS A 26 -16.75 19.78 2.83
CA HIS A 26 -16.97 19.86 4.27
C HIS A 26 -17.83 18.67 4.74
N ARG A 27 -17.24 17.82 5.58
CA ARG A 27 -17.85 16.58 6.12
C ARG A 27 -18.45 15.65 5.05
N GLY A 28 -17.81 15.58 3.89
CA GLY A 28 -18.29 14.80 2.73
C GLY A 28 -19.32 15.54 1.87
N GLY A 29 -19.47 16.85 2.03
CA GLY A 29 -20.45 17.67 1.32
C GLY A 29 -21.81 17.61 2.00
N LEU A 30 -21.86 18.09 3.25
CA LEU A 30 -23.05 18.14 4.11
C LEU A 30 -24.32 18.64 3.39
N GLY A 31 -24.19 19.56 2.43
CA GLY A 31 -25.33 20.09 1.68
C GLY A 31 -25.98 19.09 0.71
N LEU A 32 -25.29 18.00 0.38
CA LEU A 32 -25.70 17.03 -0.63
C LEU A 32 -26.13 15.69 -0.02
N VAL A 33 -25.36 15.19 0.95
CA VAL A 33 -25.60 13.91 1.63
C VAL A 33 -25.44 14.12 3.14
N THR A 34 -26.15 13.35 3.96
CA THR A 34 -25.99 13.43 5.42
C THR A 34 -24.52 13.28 5.82
N GLU A 35 -24.01 14.29 6.55
CA GLU A 35 -22.59 14.47 6.88
C GLU A 35 -21.95 13.27 7.57
N SER A 36 -20.62 13.23 7.52
CA SER A 36 -19.80 12.33 8.34
C SER A 36 -20.15 10.83 8.19
N THR A 37 -20.78 10.47 7.07
CA THR A 37 -21.08 9.08 6.67
C THR A 37 -20.12 8.63 5.58
N LEU A 38 -19.85 7.33 5.48
CA LEU A 38 -19.05 6.79 4.36
C LEU A 38 -19.67 7.13 3.01
N GLU A 39 -21.00 7.15 2.91
CA GLU A 39 -21.74 7.51 1.71
C GLU A 39 -21.58 8.99 1.32
N ALA A 40 -21.45 9.91 2.28
CA ALA A 40 -21.15 11.31 1.99
C ALA A 40 -19.73 11.46 1.43
N PHE A 41 -18.73 10.87 2.09
CA PHE A 41 -17.35 10.88 1.59
C PHE A 41 -17.22 10.20 0.22
N ALA A 42 -17.90 9.07 0.01
CA ALA A 42 -17.97 8.40 -1.29
C ALA A 42 -18.59 9.31 -2.36
N ASN A 43 -19.69 10.00 -2.05
CA ASN A 43 -20.32 10.95 -2.96
C ASN A 43 -19.36 12.10 -3.34
N ALA A 44 -18.59 12.64 -2.38
CA ALA A 44 -17.59 13.66 -2.65
C ALA A 44 -16.46 13.14 -3.57
N LEU A 45 -15.96 11.93 -3.32
CA LEU A 45 -14.97 11.27 -4.19
C LEU A 45 -15.51 11.08 -5.63
N GLU A 46 -16.76 10.63 -5.77
CA GLU A 46 -17.41 10.41 -7.07
C GLU A 46 -17.71 11.71 -7.81
N LEU A 47 -18.03 12.77 -7.09
CA LEU A 47 -18.21 14.11 -7.64
C LEU A 47 -16.90 14.71 -8.16
N GLY A 48 -15.78 14.37 -7.52
CA GLY A 48 -14.44 14.87 -7.81
C GLY A 48 -14.12 16.10 -6.96
N VAL A 49 -13.37 15.89 -5.89
CA VAL A 49 -12.87 16.94 -4.99
C VAL A 49 -11.37 16.75 -4.79
N SER A 50 -10.64 17.81 -4.44
CA SER A 50 -9.22 17.69 -4.10
C SER A 50 -9.01 17.24 -2.66
N THR A 51 -9.96 17.59 -1.78
CA THR A 51 -9.84 17.33 -0.35
C THR A 51 -11.18 16.90 0.24
N LEU A 52 -11.15 15.84 1.06
CA LEU A 52 -12.22 15.53 2.01
C LEU A 52 -11.92 16.26 3.30
N GLU A 53 -12.76 17.22 3.66
CA GLU A 53 -12.69 17.85 4.97
C GLU A 53 -13.55 17.02 5.92
N LEU A 54 -13.06 16.79 7.14
CA LEU A 54 -13.80 16.06 8.16
C LEU A 54 -13.44 16.50 9.57
N ASP A 55 -14.46 16.50 10.42
CA ASP A 55 -14.32 16.78 11.83
C ASP A 55 -14.17 15.49 12.64
N THR A 56 -13.40 15.58 13.72
CA THR A 56 -13.20 14.45 14.62
C THR A 56 -13.53 14.80 16.07
N GLN A 57 -13.88 13.77 16.83
CA GLN A 57 -13.94 13.73 18.29
C GLN A 57 -13.23 12.45 18.77
N VAL A 58 -12.85 12.40 20.05
CA VAL A 58 -12.28 11.18 20.66
C VAL A 58 -13.21 10.66 21.74
N SER A 59 -13.54 9.38 21.63
CA SER A 59 -14.38 8.63 22.57
C SER A 59 -13.66 8.31 23.88
N GLU A 60 -14.39 7.85 24.90
CA GLU A 60 -13.83 7.51 26.22
C GLU A 60 -12.71 6.45 26.11
N ASP A 61 -12.88 5.47 25.22
CA ASP A 61 -11.92 4.40 24.96
C ASP A 61 -10.89 4.73 23.86
N GLY A 62 -10.77 6.01 23.49
CA GLY A 62 -9.67 6.52 22.67
C GLY A 62 -9.85 6.38 21.15
N TYR A 63 -11.01 5.93 20.67
CA TYR A 63 -11.28 5.89 19.23
C TYR A 63 -11.55 7.29 18.66
N VAL A 64 -10.96 7.57 17.50
CA VAL A 64 -11.19 8.79 16.72
C VAL A 64 -12.46 8.64 15.88
N VAL A 65 -13.52 9.30 16.32
CA VAL A 65 -14.85 9.29 15.71
C VAL A 65 -15.00 10.47 14.78
N VAL A 66 -15.47 10.25 13.56
CA VAL A 66 -15.75 11.31 12.58
C VAL A 66 -17.11 11.91 12.90
N THR A 67 -17.09 13.07 13.53
CA THR A 67 -18.27 13.86 13.89
C THR A 67 -17.83 15.28 14.25
N HIS A 68 -18.67 16.25 13.93
CA HIS A 68 -18.45 17.63 14.32
C HIS A 68 -18.77 17.88 15.79
N ASP A 69 -19.96 17.44 16.19
CA ASP A 69 -20.55 17.84 17.45
C ASP A 69 -19.92 17.03 18.60
N ARG A 70 -19.43 17.74 19.61
CA ARG A 70 -18.90 17.14 20.85
C ARG A 70 -19.97 16.37 21.64
N GLN A 71 -21.24 16.71 21.43
CA GLN A 71 -22.41 16.05 22.02
C GLN A 71 -23.23 15.38 20.93
N VAL A 72 -23.80 14.21 21.22
CA VAL A 72 -24.74 13.54 20.31
C VAL A 72 -26.06 14.32 20.28
N LEU A 73 -26.34 15.04 19.19
CA LEU A 73 -27.49 15.94 19.11
C LEU A 73 -28.78 15.20 18.68
N PRO A 74 -29.93 15.40 19.36
CA PRO A 74 -31.19 14.70 19.07
C PRO A 74 -31.87 15.06 17.75
N HIS A 75 -31.42 16.14 17.10
CA HIS A 75 -31.87 16.55 15.79
C HIS A 75 -30.92 16.10 14.66
N ARG A 76 -29.82 15.41 14.98
CA ARG A 76 -28.95 14.73 14.02
C ARG A 76 -28.91 13.20 14.18
N CYS A 77 -28.99 12.71 15.41
CA CYS A 77 -28.85 11.29 15.73
C CYS A 77 -30.05 10.72 16.49
N LEU A 78 -30.32 9.44 16.26
CA LEU A 78 -31.34 8.64 16.91
C LEU A 78 -30.71 7.47 17.68
N ASP A 79 -31.14 7.26 18.91
CA ASP A 79 -30.88 6.02 19.65
C ASP A 79 -31.60 4.84 18.97
N THR A 80 -30.87 3.79 18.61
CA THR A 80 -31.46 2.57 18.03
C THR A 80 -31.64 1.44 19.05
N GLY A 81 -30.88 1.47 20.14
CA GLY A 81 -30.94 0.54 21.26
C GLY A 81 -29.63 0.52 22.07
N PRO A 82 -29.63 -0.03 23.30
CA PRO A 82 -28.42 -0.12 24.10
C PRO A 82 -27.48 -1.21 23.59
N VAL A 83 -26.17 -1.06 23.84
CA VAL A 83 -25.14 -2.08 23.54
C VAL A 83 -25.40 -3.38 24.30
N SER A 84 -25.85 -3.26 25.55
CA SER A 84 -26.22 -4.39 26.40
C SER A 84 -27.49 -4.11 27.19
N ALA A 85 -28.20 -5.17 27.57
CA ALA A 85 -29.43 -5.01 28.35
C ALA A 85 -29.12 -4.36 29.71
N GLY A 86 -29.73 -3.20 29.97
CA GLY A 86 -29.53 -2.45 31.21
C GLY A 86 -28.27 -1.57 31.23
N ASP A 87 -27.68 -1.28 30.08
CA ASP A 87 -26.60 -0.28 29.97
C ASP A 87 -27.04 1.04 30.67
N PRO A 88 -26.36 1.44 31.75
CA PRO A 88 -26.72 2.64 32.51
C PRO A 88 -26.54 3.91 31.71
N GLU A 89 -25.73 3.87 30.65
CA GLU A 89 -25.47 5.01 29.80
C GLU A 89 -26.51 5.19 28.68
N PHE A 90 -27.49 4.28 28.52
CA PHE A 90 -28.56 4.46 27.54
C PHE A 90 -29.72 5.31 28.13
N PRO A 91 -30.30 6.29 27.41
CA PRO A 91 -30.03 6.70 26.02
C PRO A 91 -28.72 7.46 25.85
N TYR A 92 -28.07 7.31 24.68
CA TYR A 92 -26.79 7.93 24.38
C TYR A 92 -26.94 9.34 23.77
N VAL A 93 -28.05 9.61 23.10
CA VAL A 93 -28.35 10.95 22.59
C VAL A 93 -28.40 11.96 23.75
N GLY A 94 -27.71 13.08 23.59
CA GLY A 94 -27.53 14.10 24.62
C GLY A 94 -26.27 13.93 25.48
N LYS A 95 -25.42 12.94 25.20
CA LYS A 95 -24.14 12.75 25.90
C LYS A 95 -22.96 13.24 25.07
N TYR A 96 -21.85 13.53 25.75
CA TYR A 96 -20.60 13.89 25.10
C TYR A 96 -19.92 12.65 24.50
N ILE A 97 -19.32 12.80 23.32
CA ILE A 97 -18.60 11.73 22.64
C ILE A 97 -17.50 11.16 23.54
N ARG A 98 -16.77 12.02 24.24
CA ARG A 98 -15.69 11.63 25.16
C ARG A 98 -16.13 10.86 26.41
N ASP A 99 -17.42 10.87 26.72
CA ASP A 99 -18.01 10.17 27.88
C ASP A 99 -18.73 8.88 27.41
N LEU A 100 -18.61 8.53 26.13
CA LEU A 100 -19.18 7.33 25.54
C LEU A 100 -18.07 6.44 25.01
N HIS A 101 -18.25 5.13 25.15
CA HIS A 101 -17.44 4.14 24.46
C HIS A 101 -17.84 4.05 22.98
N TRP A 102 -16.88 3.68 22.13
CA TRP A 102 -17.15 3.53 20.69
C TRP A 102 -18.27 2.51 20.37
N ASP A 103 -18.36 1.42 21.13
CA ASP A 103 -19.41 0.42 20.93
C ASP A 103 -20.81 0.97 21.20
N GLN A 104 -20.95 1.98 22.05
CA GLN A 104 -22.18 2.75 22.27
C GLN A 104 -22.44 3.73 21.13
N ILE A 105 -21.43 4.52 20.75
CA ILE A 105 -21.53 5.53 19.69
C ILE A 105 -21.99 4.91 18.37
N ARG A 106 -21.41 3.78 17.98
CA ARG A 106 -21.74 3.11 16.72
C ARG A 106 -23.16 2.52 16.65
N THR A 107 -23.91 2.52 17.75
CA THR A 107 -25.34 2.13 17.72
C THR A 107 -26.23 3.24 17.19
N LEU A 108 -25.76 4.50 17.20
CA LEU A 108 -26.55 5.66 16.81
C LEU A 108 -26.81 5.69 15.31
N ASP A 109 -28.05 6.00 14.93
CA ASP A 109 -28.41 6.33 13.55
C ASP A 109 -28.33 7.85 13.37
N CYS A 110 -27.25 8.29 12.74
CA CYS A 110 -26.98 9.70 12.43
C CYS A 110 -27.17 10.03 10.94
N GLY A 111 -27.67 9.07 10.17
CA GLY A 111 -27.89 9.21 8.73
C GLY A 111 -29.34 9.51 8.34
N THR A 112 -30.30 9.13 9.19
CA THR A 112 -31.74 9.27 8.92
C THR A 112 -32.23 10.71 9.06
N GLN A 113 -31.75 11.46 10.06
CA GLN A 113 -32.20 12.82 10.28
C GLN A 113 -31.52 13.79 9.30
N ARG A 114 -32.27 14.81 8.89
CA ARG A 114 -31.78 15.87 8.01
C ARG A 114 -31.38 17.06 8.86
N ALA A 115 -30.26 17.68 8.52
CA ALA A 115 -29.85 18.93 9.15
C ALA A 115 -30.69 20.10 8.60
N GLU A 116 -31.40 20.84 9.46
CA GLU A 116 -32.02 22.13 9.13
C GLU A 116 -30.88 23.15 8.97
N PRO A 117 -30.48 23.57 7.74
CA PRO A 117 -31.35 24.07 6.66
C PRO A 117 -31.24 23.34 5.30
N HIS A 118 -30.66 22.14 5.23
CA HIS A 118 -30.35 21.46 3.96
C HIS A 118 -31.54 20.67 3.41
N THR A 119 -32.58 21.37 2.96
CA THR A 119 -33.85 20.76 2.52
C THR A 119 -33.73 19.76 1.35
N ASP A 120 -32.72 19.91 0.50
CA ASP A 120 -32.43 19.01 -0.63
C ASP A 120 -31.41 17.89 -0.29
N GLN A 121 -30.90 17.87 0.94
CA GLN A 121 -29.94 16.84 1.39
C GLN A 121 -30.56 15.44 1.27
N ARG A 122 -29.80 14.55 0.61
CA ARG A 122 -30.10 13.12 0.56
C ARG A 122 -29.71 12.48 1.88
N THR A 123 -30.70 11.95 2.60
CA THR A 123 -30.43 11.20 3.82
C THR A 123 -29.90 9.80 3.53
N VAL A 124 -29.19 9.23 4.50
CA VAL A 124 -28.63 7.87 4.43
C VAL A 124 -29.21 7.06 5.59
N PRO A 125 -30.44 6.54 5.48
CA PRO A 125 -31.11 5.96 6.63
C PRO A 125 -30.32 4.82 7.27
N ARG A 126 -30.18 4.86 8.60
CA ARG A 126 -29.40 3.92 9.42
C ARG A 126 -27.88 4.04 9.30
N ALA A 127 -27.36 5.05 8.61
CA ALA A 127 -25.93 5.31 8.65
C ALA A 127 -25.51 5.72 10.07
N ARG A 128 -24.35 5.21 10.48
CA ARG A 128 -23.78 5.42 11.80
C ARG A 128 -22.70 6.48 11.72
N MET A 129 -22.30 7.02 12.87
CA MET A 129 -20.98 7.66 12.96
C MET A 129 -19.91 6.64 12.56
N VAL A 130 -18.82 7.12 11.98
CA VAL A 130 -17.75 6.28 11.42
C VAL A 130 -16.44 6.61 12.12
N LEU A 131 -15.48 5.69 12.11
CA LEU A 131 -14.12 5.95 12.56
C LEU A 131 -13.29 6.62 11.46
N LEU A 132 -12.26 7.36 11.88
CA LEU A 132 -11.28 7.93 10.94
C LEU A 132 -10.62 6.85 10.07
N SER A 133 -10.32 5.69 10.66
CA SER A 133 -9.77 4.52 9.95
C SER A 133 -10.67 4.00 8.84
N GLU A 134 -12.00 4.08 8.99
CA GLU A 134 -12.96 3.66 7.97
C GLU A 134 -12.98 4.62 6.76
N VAL A 135 -12.75 5.92 7.00
CA VAL A 135 -12.58 6.91 5.92
C VAL A 135 -11.26 6.69 5.18
N PHE A 136 -10.16 6.37 5.89
CA PHE A 136 -8.90 5.99 5.25
C PHE A 136 -9.03 4.76 4.36
N ASP A 137 -9.75 3.73 4.83
CA ASP A 137 -10.04 2.54 4.02
C ASP A 137 -10.88 2.88 2.77
N LEU A 138 -11.89 3.74 2.91
CA LEU A 138 -12.71 4.20 1.79
C LEU A 138 -11.86 4.88 0.70
N VAL A 139 -11.01 5.84 1.08
CA VAL A 139 -10.13 6.57 0.15
C VAL A 139 -9.21 5.61 -0.61
N LYS A 140 -8.63 4.63 0.08
CA LYS A 140 -7.78 3.60 -0.53
C LYS A 140 -8.56 2.71 -1.49
N ARG A 141 -9.76 2.26 -1.12
CA ARG A 141 -10.64 1.47 -2.01
C ARG A 141 -10.98 2.24 -3.29
N TYR A 142 -11.20 3.54 -3.20
CA TYR A 142 -11.48 4.41 -4.35
C TYR A 142 -10.24 4.76 -5.18
N ARG A 143 -9.04 4.29 -4.81
CA ARG A 143 -7.75 4.66 -5.43
C ARG A 143 -7.52 6.18 -5.42
N ALA A 144 -8.05 6.85 -4.41
CA ALA A 144 -8.03 8.30 -4.30
C ALA A 144 -6.74 8.79 -3.64
N TYR A 145 -5.58 8.34 -4.15
CA TYR A 145 -4.26 8.61 -3.57
C TYR A 145 -3.79 10.07 -3.73
N ASP A 146 -4.45 10.80 -4.64
CA ASP A 146 -4.26 12.23 -4.93
C ASP A 146 -5.30 13.13 -4.22
N VAL A 147 -6.20 12.55 -3.42
CA VAL A 147 -7.18 13.29 -2.62
C VAL A 147 -6.64 13.45 -1.20
N MET A 148 -6.59 14.69 -0.71
CA MET A 148 -6.19 15.01 0.66
C MET A 148 -7.35 14.79 1.64
N LEU A 149 -7.02 14.61 2.91
CA LEU A 149 -7.95 14.62 4.03
C LEU A 149 -7.53 15.75 4.98
N ASN A 150 -8.36 16.76 5.10
CA ASN A 150 -8.13 17.86 6.03
C ASN A 150 -8.92 17.57 7.31
N ILE A 151 -8.22 17.05 8.32
CA ILE A 151 -8.83 16.50 9.54
C ILE A 151 -8.87 17.60 10.61
N GLU A 152 -10.07 18.03 11.00
CA GLU A 152 -10.23 18.96 12.11
C GLU A 152 -10.23 18.24 13.47
N THR A 153 -9.30 18.63 14.35
CA THR A 153 -9.35 18.24 15.77
C THR A 153 -10.28 19.19 16.51
N LYS A 154 -11.50 18.76 16.85
CA LYS A 154 -12.47 19.58 17.58
C LYS A 154 -12.18 19.66 19.08
N VAL A 155 -10.95 20.02 19.44
CA VAL A 155 -10.58 20.33 20.83
C VAL A 155 -11.25 21.63 21.23
N GLU A 156 -12.04 21.59 22.29
CA GLU A 156 -12.83 22.72 22.74
C GLU A 156 -12.07 23.55 23.78
N ALA A 157 -11.36 24.59 23.34
CA ALA A 157 -10.54 25.41 24.23
C ALA A 157 -11.38 26.22 25.25
N GLY A 158 -12.60 26.62 24.88
CA GLY A 158 -13.51 27.38 25.75
C GLY A 158 -14.20 26.52 26.82
N ALA A 159 -14.29 25.21 26.59
CA ALA A 159 -14.87 24.22 27.48
C ALA A 159 -14.10 22.89 27.38
N PRO A 160 -12.85 22.84 27.86
CA PRO A 160 -11.97 21.66 27.69
C PRO A 160 -12.51 20.41 28.41
N HIS A 161 -13.46 20.60 29.32
CA HIS A 161 -14.18 19.53 29.99
C HIS A 161 -15.39 19.02 29.17
N GLU A 162 -15.52 19.34 27.89
CA GLU A 162 -16.55 18.78 26.99
C GLU A 162 -15.94 17.96 25.84
N THR A 163 -14.61 17.94 25.71
CA THR A 163 -13.86 17.14 24.72
C THR A 163 -12.76 16.34 25.40
N ALA A 164 -12.12 15.41 24.69
CA ALA A 164 -10.97 14.68 25.21
C ALA A 164 -9.79 15.64 25.47
N PRO A 165 -8.92 15.37 26.45
CA PRO A 165 -7.72 16.16 26.68
C PRO A 165 -6.90 16.35 25.39
N ARG A 166 -6.41 17.56 25.15
CA ARG A 166 -5.70 17.95 23.92
C ARG A 166 -4.59 16.96 23.52
N ASP A 167 -3.79 16.54 24.49
CA ASP A 167 -2.67 15.62 24.28
C ASP A 167 -3.12 14.24 23.83
N GLN A 168 -4.15 13.69 24.47
CA GLN A 168 -4.75 12.41 24.11
C GLN A 168 -5.42 12.48 22.73
N PHE A 169 -6.10 13.60 22.45
CA PHE A 169 -6.78 13.82 21.17
C PHE A 169 -5.78 13.80 20.02
N VAL A 170 -4.75 14.66 20.09
CA VAL A 170 -3.75 14.79 19.03
C VAL A 170 -2.99 13.48 18.84
N ALA A 171 -2.59 12.82 19.93
CA ALA A 171 -1.90 11.54 19.87
C ALA A 171 -2.74 10.48 19.15
N ALA A 172 -4.05 10.37 19.47
CA ALA A 172 -4.94 9.41 18.82
C ALA A 172 -5.06 9.65 17.31
N VAL A 173 -5.22 10.90 16.87
CA VAL A 173 -5.30 11.24 15.43
C VAL A 173 -3.98 10.94 14.71
N VAL A 174 -2.85 11.39 15.26
CA VAL A 174 -1.52 11.16 14.67
C VAL A 174 -1.21 9.67 14.58
N GLU A 175 -1.55 8.90 15.61
CA GLU A 175 -1.38 7.45 15.61
C GLU A 175 -2.19 6.79 14.48
N GLN A 176 -3.46 7.17 14.28
CA GLN A 176 -4.26 6.66 13.16
C GLN A 176 -3.63 6.99 11.79
N VAL A 177 -3.12 8.22 11.61
CA VAL A 177 -2.44 8.62 10.37
C VAL A 177 -1.20 7.74 10.11
N HIS A 178 -0.40 7.45 11.14
CA HIS A 178 0.77 6.59 11.02
C HIS A 178 0.41 5.12 10.78
N GLN A 179 -0.48 4.55 11.58
CA GLN A 179 -0.91 3.15 11.47
C GLN A 179 -1.49 2.85 10.08
N HIS A 180 -2.25 3.79 9.52
CA HIS A 180 -2.83 3.66 8.18
C HIS A 180 -1.95 4.23 7.06
N ARG A 181 -0.72 4.66 7.34
CA ARG A 181 0.24 5.20 6.33
C ARG A 181 -0.32 6.38 5.50
N MET A 182 -1.13 7.24 6.11
CA MET A 182 -1.82 8.36 5.44
C MET A 182 -1.04 9.69 5.46
N HIS A 183 0.21 9.68 5.93
CA HIS A 183 1.05 10.88 6.12
C HIS A 183 1.21 11.81 4.91
N GLN A 184 1.07 11.30 3.67
CA GLN A 184 1.16 12.12 2.45
C GLN A 184 -0.19 12.68 1.97
N GLN A 185 -1.29 12.24 2.59
CA GLN A 185 -2.65 12.58 2.19
C GLN A 185 -3.42 13.27 3.31
N VAL A 186 -2.76 13.70 4.39
CA VAL A 186 -3.43 14.30 5.55
C VAL A 186 -2.83 15.66 5.86
N SER A 187 -3.70 16.64 6.09
CA SER A 187 -3.40 17.85 6.86
C SER A 187 -4.24 17.85 8.14
N ILE A 188 -3.73 18.46 9.20
CA ILE A 188 -4.47 18.63 10.46
C ILE A 188 -4.87 20.08 10.60
N GLN A 189 -6.14 20.31 10.92
CA GLN A 189 -6.68 21.65 11.12
C GLN A 189 -7.34 21.77 12.50
N SER A 190 -7.35 22.97 13.08
CA SER A 190 -7.97 23.20 14.39
C SER A 190 -8.22 24.68 14.64
N PHE A 191 -9.32 25.00 15.35
CA PHE A 191 -9.48 26.31 16.01
C PHE A 191 -8.62 26.45 17.25
N ASP A 192 -8.31 25.33 17.93
CA ASP A 192 -7.39 25.30 19.04
C ASP A 192 -5.94 25.18 18.52
N TRP A 193 -5.25 26.31 18.37
CA TRP A 193 -3.89 26.36 17.83
C TRP A 193 -2.89 25.64 18.73
N GLY A 194 -3.18 25.50 20.03
CA GLY A 194 -2.36 24.68 20.90
C GLY A 194 -2.34 23.20 20.51
N ALA A 195 -3.43 22.69 19.92
CA ALA A 195 -3.46 21.34 19.35
C ALA A 195 -2.54 21.25 18.11
N LEU A 196 -2.53 22.26 17.25
CA LEU A 196 -1.67 22.31 16.06
C LEU A 196 -0.19 22.37 16.41
N MET A 197 0.17 23.15 17.44
CA MET A 197 1.53 23.19 17.98
C MET A 197 1.97 21.79 18.44
N LEU A 198 1.09 21.06 19.13
CA LEU A 198 1.38 19.69 19.55
C LEU A 198 1.47 18.71 18.38
N VAL A 199 0.66 18.87 17.32
CA VAL A 199 0.83 18.10 16.07
C VAL A 199 2.22 18.34 15.50
N LYS A 200 2.71 19.58 15.48
CA LYS A 200 4.05 19.91 14.96
C LYS A 200 5.16 19.24 15.77
N GLU A 201 4.97 19.06 17.07
CA GLU A 201 5.90 18.33 17.92
C GLU A 201 5.89 16.81 17.66
N LEU A 202 4.70 16.22 17.55
CA LEU A 202 4.52 14.76 17.42
C LEU A 202 4.70 14.24 15.99
N ALA A 203 4.38 15.05 14.99
CA ALA A 203 4.37 14.71 13.58
C ALA A 203 4.78 15.94 12.72
N PRO A 204 6.04 16.40 12.81
CA PRO A 204 6.50 17.67 12.21
C PRO A 204 6.34 17.77 10.69
N THR A 205 6.19 16.63 10.01
CA THR A 205 6.01 16.53 8.56
C THR A 205 4.55 16.68 8.12
N LEU A 206 3.58 16.61 9.03
CA LEU A 206 2.17 16.81 8.67
C LEU A 206 1.90 18.31 8.50
N PRO A 207 1.28 18.73 7.38
CA PRO A 207 0.81 20.09 7.22
C PRO A 207 -0.23 20.44 8.30
N ILE A 208 -0.10 21.62 8.90
CA ILE A 208 -1.06 22.13 9.87
C ILE A 208 -1.76 23.39 9.35
N VAL A 209 -3.07 23.47 9.57
CA VAL A 209 -3.95 24.54 9.07
C VAL A 209 -4.62 25.26 10.23
N ALA A 210 -4.30 26.55 10.41
CA ALA A 210 -4.81 27.36 11.50
C ALA A 210 -6.21 27.90 11.19
N LEU A 211 -7.26 27.34 11.79
CA LEU A 211 -8.60 27.92 11.65
C LEU A 211 -8.75 29.18 12.51
N SER A 212 -9.59 30.11 12.06
CA SER A 212 -9.97 31.28 12.85
C SER A 212 -11.41 31.71 12.58
N ASN A 213 -12.07 32.23 13.62
CA ASN A 213 -13.40 32.84 13.53
C ASN A 213 -13.36 34.32 13.96
N ALA A 214 -12.51 35.10 13.26
CA ALA A 214 -12.32 36.53 13.48
C ALA A 214 -12.26 36.91 14.98
N GLN A 215 -12.94 37.97 15.39
CA GLN A 215 -12.90 38.48 16.77
C GLN A 215 -13.36 37.46 17.81
N SER A 216 -14.30 36.57 17.46
CA SER A 216 -14.88 35.61 18.41
C SER A 216 -13.82 34.72 19.03
N PHE A 217 -12.80 34.32 18.26
CA PHE A 217 -11.72 33.44 18.72
C PHE A 217 -10.36 34.11 18.77
N LEU A 218 -10.08 35.09 17.91
CA LEU A 218 -8.77 35.77 17.92
C LEU A 218 -8.65 36.79 19.06
N GLN A 219 -9.78 37.35 19.52
CA GLN A 219 -9.84 38.33 20.63
C GLN A 219 -8.84 39.50 20.47
N CYS A 220 -8.63 39.95 19.23
CA CYS A 220 -7.77 41.10 18.92
C CYS A 220 -8.19 42.35 19.72
N GLY A 221 -7.23 43.03 20.34
CA GLY A 221 -7.42 44.20 21.18
C GLY A 221 -7.98 43.92 22.58
N GLU A 222 -8.23 42.66 22.93
CA GLU A 222 -8.59 42.24 24.29
C GLU A 222 -7.31 41.86 25.08
N PRO A 223 -7.25 42.11 26.39
CA PRO A 223 -6.03 41.82 27.15
C PRO A 223 -5.69 40.32 27.23
N GLY A 224 -4.52 39.95 26.71
CA GLY A 224 -3.93 38.63 26.85
C GLY A 224 -4.33 37.65 25.76
N ALA A 225 -3.65 36.50 25.72
CA ALA A 225 -3.91 35.48 24.73
C ALA A 225 -5.32 34.86 24.87
N SER A 226 -5.97 34.70 23.72
CA SER A 226 -7.21 33.93 23.61
C SER A 226 -6.98 32.47 24.03
N PRO A 227 -7.98 31.81 24.65
CA PRO A 227 -7.92 30.37 24.91
C PRO A 227 -7.65 29.54 23.64
N TRP A 228 -8.08 30.03 22.47
CA TRP A 228 -8.01 29.34 21.19
C TRP A 228 -6.64 29.43 20.51
N THR A 229 -5.83 30.44 20.84
CA THR A 229 -4.57 30.74 20.13
C THR A 229 -3.36 30.02 20.74
N GLY A 230 -3.58 29.03 21.61
CA GLY A 230 -2.49 28.22 22.18
C GLY A 230 -1.51 29.01 23.05
N GLY A 231 -1.91 30.18 23.54
CA GLY A 231 -1.06 31.09 24.32
C GLY A 231 -0.43 32.23 23.51
N ILE A 232 -0.74 32.36 22.21
CA ILE A 232 -0.36 33.51 21.38
C ILE A 232 -1.32 34.67 21.64
N ASP A 233 -0.79 35.83 22.00
CA ASP A 233 -1.57 37.08 22.01
C ASP A 233 -1.58 37.67 20.60
N MET A 234 -2.78 37.94 20.06
CA MET A 234 -2.91 38.48 18.70
C MET A 234 -2.42 39.92 18.61
N ASP A 235 -2.39 40.66 19.73
CA ASP A 235 -1.90 42.04 19.78
C ASP A 235 -0.38 42.12 19.56
N ASP A 236 0.37 41.06 19.88
CA ASP A 236 1.82 40.97 19.59
C ASP A 236 2.13 40.94 18.08
N PHE A 237 1.10 40.71 17.25
CA PHE A 237 1.19 40.61 15.80
C PHE A 237 0.38 41.70 15.08
N ASP A 238 0.00 42.79 15.75
CA ASP A 238 -0.89 43.82 15.21
C ASP A 238 -2.21 43.22 14.66
N CYS A 239 -2.68 42.14 15.28
CA CYS A 239 -3.83 41.34 14.84
C CYS A 239 -3.72 40.76 13.43
N ASN A 240 -2.50 40.62 12.92
CA ASN A 240 -2.19 39.99 11.65
C ASN A 240 -2.29 38.46 11.80
N LEU A 241 -3.43 37.89 11.39
CA LEU A 241 -3.67 36.45 11.41
C LEU A 241 -2.56 35.65 10.69
N PRO A 242 -2.17 35.97 9.44
CA PRO A 242 -1.04 35.31 8.82
C PRO A 242 0.26 35.33 9.64
N ALA A 243 0.65 36.48 10.20
CA ALA A 243 1.89 36.59 10.96
C ALA A 243 1.84 35.75 12.26
N ALA A 244 0.71 35.78 12.97
CA ALA A 244 0.51 34.98 14.17
C ALA A 244 0.55 33.47 13.87
N ALA A 245 -0.11 33.03 12.78
CA ALA A 245 -0.09 31.63 12.37
C ALA A 245 1.30 31.15 11.93
N ALA A 246 2.05 31.99 11.21
CA ALA A 246 3.42 31.69 10.80
C ALA A 246 4.37 31.55 12.00
N SER A 247 4.09 32.21 13.13
CA SER A 247 4.95 32.18 14.32
C SER A 247 5.13 30.79 14.93
N PHE A 248 4.16 29.88 14.71
CA PHE A 248 4.24 28.47 15.13
C PHE A 248 4.39 27.50 13.95
N GLY A 249 4.63 28.01 12.74
CA GLY A 249 4.92 27.21 11.56
C GLY A 249 3.69 26.55 10.93
N ALA A 250 2.55 27.26 10.89
CA ALA A 250 1.40 26.82 10.11
C ALA A 250 1.70 26.83 8.60
N ASP A 251 1.14 25.86 7.87
CA ASP A 251 1.29 25.72 6.42
C ASP A 251 0.14 26.42 5.65
N ALA A 252 -0.97 26.67 6.35
CA ALA A 252 -2.10 27.42 5.83
C ALA A 252 -2.90 28.09 6.95
N ILE A 253 -3.63 29.14 6.59
CA ILE A 253 -4.70 29.69 7.42
C ILE A 253 -6.07 29.37 6.80
N SER A 254 -7.04 29.10 7.66
CA SER A 254 -8.43 28.87 7.27
C SER A 254 -9.34 29.86 8.01
N PRO A 255 -9.48 31.09 7.48
CA PRO A 255 -10.30 32.13 8.11
C PRO A 255 -11.79 32.00 7.76
N VAL A 256 -12.65 32.56 8.62
CA VAL A 256 -14.03 32.86 8.24
C VAL A 256 -14.04 33.83 7.04
N HIS A 257 -14.96 33.62 6.09
CA HIS A 257 -14.99 34.48 4.89
C HIS A 257 -15.42 35.93 5.20
N GLY A 258 -16.36 36.12 6.12
CA GLY A 258 -16.84 37.44 6.53
C GLY A 258 -17.85 37.40 7.66
N LEU A 259 -18.38 38.57 8.01
CA LEU A 259 -19.31 38.78 9.10
C LEU A 259 -20.62 39.41 8.58
N PRO A 260 -21.81 38.94 9.00
CA PRO A 260 -22.02 37.76 9.85
C PRO A 260 -21.56 36.47 9.15
N GLN A 261 -21.16 35.46 9.92
CA GLN A 261 -20.55 34.21 9.42
C GLN A 261 -21.40 33.47 8.37
N ASN A 262 -22.73 33.59 8.43
CA ASN A 262 -23.64 32.93 7.48
C ASN A 262 -24.14 33.87 6.35
N GLY A 263 -23.60 35.09 6.27
CA GLY A 263 -23.97 36.07 5.24
C GLY A 263 -23.34 35.75 3.89
N ALA A 264 -23.86 36.35 2.83
CA ALA A 264 -23.27 36.31 1.49
C ALA A 264 -22.65 37.67 1.14
N ILE A 265 -21.69 37.70 0.22
CA ILE A 265 -21.10 38.97 -0.25
C ILE A 265 -22.11 39.92 -0.91
N SER A 266 -23.26 39.39 -1.32
CA SER A 266 -24.38 40.19 -1.83
C SER A 266 -25.21 40.89 -0.75
N ASP A 267 -25.02 40.54 0.53
CA ASP A 267 -25.81 41.06 1.64
C ASP A 267 -25.30 42.45 2.05
N ALA A 268 -26.23 43.33 2.42
CA ALA A 268 -25.92 44.75 2.66
C ALA A 268 -25.07 44.99 3.91
N ASP A 269 -25.14 44.09 4.90
CA ASP A 269 -24.41 44.13 6.16
C ASP A 269 -23.18 43.21 6.17
N TYR A 270 -22.88 42.54 5.04
CA TYR A 270 -21.71 41.67 4.94
C TYR A 270 -20.41 42.47 4.95
N GLN A 271 -19.50 42.08 5.85
CA GLN A 271 -18.15 42.62 5.94
C GLN A 271 -17.14 41.50 5.66
N PRO A 272 -16.30 41.60 4.61
CA PRO A 272 -15.29 40.60 4.34
C PRO A 272 -14.24 40.58 5.45
N PHE A 273 -13.99 39.42 6.02
CA PHE A 273 -12.87 39.20 6.93
C PHE A 273 -11.67 38.67 6.16
N THR A 274 -11.91 37.72 5.25
CA THR A 274 -10.89 37.29 4.29
C THR A 274 -10.77 38.34 3.19
N THR A 275 -9.58 38.92 3.03
CA THR A 275 -9.31 39.99 2.05
C THR A 275 -8.13 39.65 1.15
N ALA A 276 -8.03 40.34 0.00
CA ALA A 276 -6.89 40.21 -0.90
C ALA A 276 -5.55 40.58 -0.21
N GLU A 277 -5.59 41.50 0.74
CA GLU A 277 -4.43 41.89 1.54
C GLU A 277 -3.99 40.74 2.46
N MET A 278 -4.92 40.11 3.18
CA MET A 278 -4.62 38.94 4.03
C MET A 278 -4.03 37.80 3.20
N ILE A 279 -4.58 37.54 2.01
CA ILE A 279 -4.06 36.53 1.08
C ILE A 279 -2.63 36.87 0.66
N THR A 280 -2.37 38.11 0.27
CA THR A 280 -1.02 38.57 -0.10
C THR A 280 -0.03 38.42 1.05
N GLN A 281 -0.46 38.72 2.28
CA GLN A 281 0.37 38.56 3.49
C GLN A 281 0.68 37.09 3.80
N ALA A 282 -0.31 36.20 3.68
CA ALA A 282 -0.12 34.77 3.86
C ALA A 282 0.81 34.17 2.80
N HIS A 283 0.62 34.51 1.52
CA HIS A 283 1.50 34.07 0.43
C HIS A 283 2.94 34.58 0.61
N ALA A 284 3.14 35.78 1.14
CA ALA A 284 4.46 36.30 1.47
C ALA A 284 5.17 35.50 2.59
N LEU A 285 4.41 34.72 3.36
CA LEU A 285 4.87 33.81 4.42
C LEU A 285 4.86 32.34 3.97
N ASP A 286 4.68 32.07 2.68
CA ASP A 286 4.57 30.71 2.11
C ASP A 286 3.40 29.88 2.66
N MET A 287 2.32 30.56 3.08
CA MET A 287 1.11 29.92 3.60
C MET A 287 -0.06 30.04 2.63
N LYS A 288 -0.88 28.99 2.55
CA LYS A 288 -2.13 29.02 1.78
C LYS A 288 -3.27 29.69 2.57
N VAL A 289 -4.29 30.17 1.87
CA VAL A 289 -5.54 30.68 2.46
C VAL A 289 -6.73 29.88 1.96
N ILE A 290 -7.43 29.21 2.88
CA ILE A 290 -8.54 28.29 2.58
C ILE A 290 -9.77 28.66 3.44
N PRO A 291 -10.58 29.64 3.04
CA PRO A 291 -11.69 30.11 3.88
C PRO A 291 -12.82 29.09 4.07
N TRP A 292 -13.54 29.19 5.18
CA TRP A 292 -14.64 28.30 5.58
C TRP A 292 -15.86 29.07 6.12
N THR A 293 -17.08 28.51 6.14
CA THR A 293 -17.62 27.52 5.20
C THR A 293 -18.51 28.29 4.22
N ILE A 294 -18.25 28.19 2.92
CA ILE A 294 -18.89 29.04 1.92
C ILE A 294 -19.87 28.22 1.10
N ASN A 295 -21.12 28.66 1.01
CA ASN A 295 -22.22 27.87 0.44
C ASN A 295 -22.97 28.54 -0.72
N ASP A 296 -22.70 29.82 -0.98
CA ASP A 296 -23.26 30.56 -2.11
C ASP A 296 -22.20 30.84 -3.19
N LYS A 297 -22.65 30.85 -4.45
CA LYS A 297 -21.76 30.99 -5.62
C LYS A 297 -21.11 32.38 -5.73
N ALA A 298 -21.76 33.43 -5.24
CA ALA A 298 -21.25 34.79 -5.38
C ALA A 298 -20.02 35.00 -4.48
N THR A 299 -20.11 34.55 -3.23
CA THR A 299 -19.00 34.58 -2.28
C THR A 299 -17.88 33.63 -2.74
N MET A 300 -18.19 32.43 -3.22
CA MET A 300 -17.20 31.52 -3.82
C MET A 300 -16.42 32.20 -4.96
N ALA A 301 -17.14 32.78 -5.92
CA ALA A 301 -16.53 33.45 -7.08
C ALA A 301 -15.68 34.65 -6.65
N HIS A 302 -16.12 35.40 -5.63
CA HIS A 302 -15.34 36.49 -5.09
C HIS A 302 -14.01 36.02 -4.47
N LEU A 303 -14.05 35.02 -3.57
CA LEU A 303 -12.85 34.49 -2.92
C LEU A 303 -11.85 33.92 -3.94
N VAL A 304 -12.35 33.20 -4.95
CA VAL A 304 -11.54 32.76 -6.09
C VAL A 304 -10.89 33.97 -6.79
N SER A 305 -11.66 35.04 -7.05
CA SER A 305 -11.17 36.22 -7.77
C SER A 305 -10.10 37.03 -7.02
N ILE A 306 -10.09 36.98 -5.69
CA ILE A 306 -9.10 37.68 -4.86
C ILE A 306 -7.88 36.80 -4.50
N GLY A 307 -7.82 35.58 -5.03
CA GLY A 307 -6.64 34.71 -4.95
C GLY A 307 -6.62 33.72 -3.80
N ALA A 308 -7.78 33.34 -3.23
CA ALA A 308 -7.82 32.24 -2.27
C ALA A 308 -7.30 30.95 -2.92
N ASP A 309 -6.59 30.11 -2.16
CA ASP A 309 -6.01 28.87 -2.66
C ASP A 309 -7.01 27.71 -2.68
N GLY A 310 -8.03 27.80 -1.83
CA GLY A 310 -9.09 26.82 -1.72
C GLY A 310 -10.32 27.36 -0.99
N ILE A 311 -11.38 26.56 -0.97
CA ILE A 311 -12.62 26.84 -0.24
C ILE A 311 -13.13 25.55 0.40
N ILE A 312 -13.51 25.67 1.68
CA ILE A 312 -14.29 24.64 2.40
C ILE A 312 -15.78 24.92 2.19
N THR A 313 -16.53 23.95 1.69
CA THR A 313 -17.94 24.12 1.34
C THR A 313 -18.80 22.90 1.66
N ASP A 314 -20.05 23.14 2.06
CA ASP A 314 -21.07 22.09 2.17
C ASP A 314 -21.57 21.64 0.79
N TYR A 315 -21.36 22.44 -0.26
CA TYR A 315 -21.87 22.24 -1.62
C TYR A 315 -20.72 22.17 -2.63
N PRO A 316 -19.93 21.08 -2.62
CA PRO A 316 -18.80 20.92 -3.54
C PRO A 316 -19.23 20.96 -5.01
N ASP A 317 -20.46 20.56 -5.33
CA ASP A 317 -21.06 20.66 -6.67
C ASP A 317 -21.16 22.12 -7.16
N ARG A 318 -21.60 23.03 -6.28
CA ARG A 318 -21.68 24.47 -6.60
C ARG A 318 -20.31 25.07 -6.81
N LEU A 319 -19.32 24.70 -5.99
CA LEU A 319 -17.95 25.18 -6.16
C LEU A 319 -17.35 24.66 -7.47
N ARG A 320 -17.61 23.40 -7.86
CA ARG A 320 -17.22 22.89 -9.19
C ARG A 320 -17.80 23.74 -10.32
N GLU A 321 -19.07 24.14 -10.24
CA GLU A 321 -19.68 25.02 -11.25
C GLU A 321 -19.02 26.40 -11.29
N VAL A 322 -18.66 26.97 -10.14
CA VAL A 322 -17.91 28.24 -10.05
C VAL A 322 -16.54 28.10 -10.68
N LEU A 323 -15.77 27.07 -10.35
CA LEU A 323 -14.45 26.81 -10.92
C LEU A 323 -14.53 26.60 -12.43
N GLN A 324 -15.53 25.84 -12.90
CA GLN A 324 -15.78 25.64 -14.32
C GLN A 324 -16.11 26.95 -15.05
N THR A 325 -16.96 27.79 -14.46
CA THR A 325 -17.31 29.12 -15.02
C THR A 325 -16.09 30.03 -15.11
N ASN A 326 -15.13 29.87 -14.19
CA ASN A 326 -13.85 30.60 -14.19
C ASN A 326 -12.75 29.93 -15.03
N ASN A 327 -13.06 28.90 -15.83
CA ASN A 327 -12.11 28.11 -16.64
C ASN A 327 -10.95 27.50 -15.83
N MET A 328 -11.19 27.15 -14.57
CA MET A 328 -10.21 26.49 -13.72
C MET A 328 -10.28 24.97 -13.88
N ALA A 329 -9.15 24.30 -13.69
CA ALA A 329 -9.10 22.83 -13.73
C ALA A 329 -9.93 22.26 -12.57
N LEU A 330 -10.77 21.26 -12.87
CA LEU A 330 -11.57 20.57 -11.86
C LEU A 330 -10.83 19.33 -11.35
N PRO A 331 -10.91 19.00 -10.04
CA PRO A 331 -10.49 17.71 -9.54
C PRO A 331 -11.24 16.57 -10.24
N GLY A 332 -10.53 15.47 -10.52
CA GLY A 332 -11.08 14.30 -11.19
C GLY A 332 -11.97 13.47 -10.25
N SER A 333 -13.02 12.85 -10.81
CA SER A 333 -13.85 11.91 -10.05
C SER A 333 -13.12 10.61 -9.76
N LYS A 334 -13.46 9.97 -8.65
CA LYS A 334 -12.93 8.67 -8.21
C LYS A 334 -14.07 7.67 -8.16
N ALA A 335 -13.83 6.47 -8.70
CA ALA A 335 -14.84 5.43 -8.78
C ALA A 335 -14.52 4.29 -7.80
N ALA A 336 -15.57 3.75 -7.17
CA ALA A 336 -15.46 2.55 -6.37
C ALA A 336 -14.93 1.36 -7.21
N PRO A 337 -14.28 0.37 -6.57
CA PRO A 337 -13.96 -0.90 -7.22
C PRO A 337 -15.21 -1.56 -7.80
N ARG A 338 -15.11 -2.09 -9.02
CA ARG A 338 -16.23 -2.79 -9.66
C ARG A 338 -16.48 -4.13 -8.95
N VAL A 339 -17.67 -4.28 -8.37
CA VAL A 339 -18.17 -5.55 -7.83
C VAL A 339 -19.13 -6.16 -8.84
N THR A 340 -18.71 -7.21 -9.54
CA THR A 340 -19.53 -7.86 -10.59
C THR A 340 -20.34 -9.04 -10.07
N HIS A 341 -19.80 -9.78 -9.08
CA HIS A 341 -20.42 -10.97 -8.50
C HIS A 341 -20.10 -11.10 -7.00
N ALA A 342 -21.11 -10.92 -6.15
CA ALA A 342 -20.95 -11.01 -4.70
C ALA A 342 -20.35 -12.35 -4.24
N GLY A 343 -19.21 -12.27 -3.56
CA GLY A 343 -18.46 -13.38 -3.00
C GLY A 343 -17.77 -14.30 -4.02
N ARG A 344 -17.75 -13.98 -5.32
CA ARG A 344 -16.85 -14.68 -6.24
C ARG A 344 -15.41 -14.46 -5.78
N VAL A 345 -14.63 -15.53 -5.63
CA VAL A 345 -13.21 -15.46 -5.20
C VAL A 345 -12.22 -15.60 -6.36
N THR A 346 -12.62 -16.28 -7.44
CA THR A 346 -11.80 -16.45 -8.64
C THR A 346 -11.58 -15.12 -9.35
N GLU A 347 -10.34 -14.80 -9.70
CA GLU A 347 -9.96 -13.57 -10.43
C GLU A 347 -10.50 -12.28 -9.79
N THR A 348 -10.80 -12.30 -8.49
CA THR A 348 -11.27 -11.13 -7.73
C THR A 348 -10.11 -10.58 -6.92
N GLY A 349 -9.83 -9.29 -7.08
CA GLY A 349 -8.74 -8.59 -6.39
C GLY A 349 -9.13 -8.08 -5.01
N ILE A 350 -8.14 -7.68 -4.22
CA ILE A 350 -8.27 -7.27 -2.82
C ILE A 350 -9.25 -6.10 -2.68
N LEU A 351 -9.15 -5.06 -3.52
CA LEU A 351 -10.06 -3.91 -3.42
C LEU A 351 -11.53 -4.30 -3.66
N ALA A 352 -11.80 -5.23 -4.57
CA ALA A 352 -13.15 -5.72 -4.81
C ALA A 352 -13.65 -6.61 -3.66
N LEU A 353 -12.79 -7.43 -3.06
CA LEU A 353 -13.13 -8.22 -1.86
C LEU A 353 -13.41 -7.31 -0.64
N GLN A 354 -12.60 -6.28 -0.44
CA GLN A 354 -12.82 -5.27 0.61
C GLN A 354 -14.11 -4.50 0.37
N GLN A 355 -14.40 -4.09 -0.88
CA GLN A 355 -15.67 -3.47 -1.23
C GLN A 355 -16.87 -4.38 -0.90
N GLN A 356 -16.79 -5.67 -1.26
CA GLN A 356 -17.84 -6.63 -0.96
C GLN A 356 -18.06 -6.81 0.55
N MET A 357 -17.00 -6.80 1.37
CA MET A 357 -17.09 -6.88 2.82
C MET A 357 -17.63 -5.58 3.44
N ALA A 358 -17.23 -4.42 2.93
CA ALA A 358 -17.74 -3.12 3.37
C ALA A 358 -19.26 -2.98 3.11
N GLU A 359 -19.74 -3.52 1.98
CA GLU A 359 -21.16 -3.57 1.63
C GLU A 359 -21.94 -4.69 2.36
N GLY A 360 -21.26 -5.53 3.14
CA GLY A 360 -21.86 -6.67 3.84
C GLY A 360 -22.31 -7.82 2.92
N SER A 361 -21.88 -7.83 1.67
CA SER A 361 -22.24 -8.87 0.68
C SER A 361 -21.45 -10.17 0.85
N VAL A 362 -20.30 -10.11 1.53
CA VAL A 362 -19.49 -11.26 1.93
C VAL A 362 -18.83 -11.00 3.28
N THR A 363 -18.52 -12.04 4.03
CA THR A 363 -17.73 -11.95 5.28
C THR A 363 -16.37 -12.65 5.11
N ALA A 364 -15.40 -12.37 5.97
CA ALA A 364 -14.10 -13.02 5.97
C ALA A 364 -14.22 -14.54 6.15
N VAL A 365 -15.11 -15.02 7.03
CA VAL A 365 -15.39 -16.46 7.19
C VAL A 365 -15.88 -17.06 5.87
N GLN A 366 -16.78 -16.39 5.16
CA GLN A 366 -17.27 -16.87 3.87
C GLN A 366 -16.18 -16.88 2.79
N LEU A 367 -15.23 -15.94 2.83
CA LEU A 367 -14.07 -15.96 1.93
C LEU A 367 -13.17 -17.15 2.24
N VAL A 368 -12.82 -17.38 3.51
CA VAL A 368 -12.04 -18.55 3.95
C VAL A 368 -12.70 -19.84 3.50
N ASP A 369 -14.00 -20.00 3.73
CA ASP A 369 -14.74 -21.22 3.34
C ASP A 369 -14.68 -21.48 1.83
N ARG A 370 -14.84 -20.43 1.01
CA ARG A 370 -14.78 -20.55 -0.45
C ARG A 370 -13.38 -20.93 -0.94
N TYR A 371 -12.33 -20.37 -0.33
CA TYR A 371 -10.97 -20.74 -0.68
C TYR A 371 -10.61 -22.16 -0.23
N LEU A 372 -11.01 -22.56 0.99
CA LEU A 372 -10.83 -23.94 1.48
C LEU A 372 -11.55 -24.96 0.58
N ALA A 373 -12.77 -24.66 0.14
CA ALA A 373 -13.49 -25.51 -0.80
C ALA A 373 -12.72 -25.68 -2.13
N ARG A 374 -12.14 -24.60 -2.67
CA ARG A 374 -11.31 -24.67 -3.87
C ARG A 374 -10.04 -25.49 -3.67
N ILE A 375 -9.39 -25.37 -2.52
CA ILE A 375 -8.22 -26.20 -2.19
C ILE A 375 -8.61 -27.67 -2.17
N ALA A 376 -9.71 -28.04 -1.51
CA ALA A 376 -10.19 -29.42 -1.50
C ALA A 376 -10.50 -29.94 -2.91
N ASP A 377 -11.16 -29.13 -3.76
CA ASP A 377 -11.61 -29.55 -5.09
C ASP A 377 -10.47 -29.68 -6.12
N TYR A 378 -9.43 -28.85 -6.01
CA TYR A 378 -8.39 -28.74 -7.05
C TYR A 378 -6.95 -29.03 -6.58
N ASP A 379 -6.65 -28.86 -5.30
CA ASP A 379 -5.32 -29.17 -4.75
C ASP A 379 -5.19 -30.65 -4.39
N GLU A 380 -6.19 -31.17 -3.67
CA GLU A 380 -6.25 -32.55 -3.19
C GLU A 380 -6.96 -33.47 -4.20
N GLN A 381 -8.01 -32.93 -4.83
CA GLN A 381 -8.84 -33.61 -5.83
C GLN A 381 -8.63 -33.01 -7.22
N GLY A 382 -9.37 -33.50 -8.21
CA GLY A 382 -9.34 -32.96 -9.58
C GLY A 382 -7.94 -33.01 -10.21
N PRO A 383 -7.33 -31.87 -10.62
CA PRO A 383 -5.98 -31.83 -11.18
C PRO A 383 -4.87 -32.19 -10.18
N GLN A 384 -5.19 -32.22 -8.88
CA GLN A 384 -4.28 -32.49 -7.76
C GLN A 384 -3.01 -31.63 -7.83
N LEU A 385 -3.20 -30.31 -7.76
CA LEU A 385 -2.11 -29.35 -7.92
C LEU A 385 -1.02 -29.49 -6.86
N ASN A 386 -1.36 -30.02 -5.68
CA ASN A 386 -0.42 -30.34 -4.62
C ASN A 386 0.49 -29.14 -4.26
N ALA A 387 -0.16 -27.99 -4.11
CA ALA A 387 0.42 -26.69 -3.83
C ALA A 387 0.42 -26.39 -2.33
N ILE A 388 -0.43 -27.03 -1.53
CA ILE A 388 -0.56 -26.80 -0.09
C ILE A 388 0.13 -27.92 0.71
N LEU A 389 0.96 -27.54 1.69
CA LEU A 389 1.57 -28.48 2.66
C LEU A 389 0.75 -28.56 3.95
N HIS A 390 0.36 -27.41 4.49
CA HIS A 390 -0.32 -27.33 5.77
C HIS A 390 -1.44 -26.29 5.70
N LEU A 391 -2.67 -26.69 5.98
CA LEU A 391 -3.79 -25.78 6.20
C LEU A 391 -3.74 -25.23 7.63
N ASN A 392 -4.06 -23.94 7.79
CA ASN A 392 -4.22 -23.34 9.11
C ASN A 392 -5.56 -23.78 9.71
N ALA A 393 -5.51 -24.66 10.72
CA ALA A 393 -6.69 -25.14 11.43
C ALA A 393 -7.48 -24.02 12.13
N GLN A 394 -6.84 -22.88 12.43
CA GLN A 394 -7.45 -21.71 13.09
C GLN A 394 -7.95 -20.65 12.09
N ALA A 395 -7.77 -20.83 10.78
CA ALA A 395 -8.11 -19.79 9.79
C ALA A 395 -9.57 -19.32 9.87
N ARG A 396 -10.51 -20.24 10.11
CA ARG A 396 -11.93 -19.91 10.23
C ARG A 396 -12.24 -19.11 11.50
N GLU A 397 -11.65 -19.50 12.63
CA GLU A 397 -11.81 -18.78 13.91
C GLU A 397 -11.20 -17.38 13.83
N GLN A 398 -10.00 -17.26 13.26
CA GLN A 398 -9.33 -15.98 13.01
C GLN A 398 -10.19 -15.07 12.10
N ALA A 399 -10.77 -15.62 11.03
CA ALA A 399 -11.68 -14.88 10.17
C ALA A 399 -12.95 -14.43 10.90
N GLN A 400 -13.51 -15.25 11.79
CA GLN A 400 -14.67 -14.87 12.61
C GLN A 400 -14.33 -13.73 13.57
N ALA A 401 -13.15 -13.76 14.19
CA ALA A 401 -12.68 -12.67 15.05
C ALA A 401 -12.51 -11.37 14.24
N LEU A 402 -11.98 -11.45 13.02
CA LEU A 402 -11.83 -10.30 12.12
C LEU A 402 -13.17 -9.78 11.61
N ASP A 403 -14.16 -10.64 11.35
CA ASP A 403 -15.53 -10.22 11.03
C ASP A 403 -16.15 -9.45 12.21
N ALA A 404 -16.00 -9.97 13.44
CA ALA A 404 -16.45 -9.28 14.65
C ALA A 404 -15.72 -7.96 14.87
N GLU A 405 -14.41 -7.92 14.61
CA GLU A 405 -13.60 -6.71 14.72
C GLU A 405 -13.98 -5.67 13.68
N ARG A 406 -14.18 -6.05 12.41
CA ARG A 406 -14.66 -5.13 11.37
C ARG A 406 -15.96 -4.48 11.80
N GLN A 407 -16.88 -5.29 12.32
CA GLN A 407 -18.14 -4.77 12.85
C GLN A 407 -17.89 -3.85 14.03
N ARG A 408 -17.01 -4.22 14.97
CA ARG A 408 -16.76 -3.46 16.19
C ARG A 408 -16.04 -2.14 15.93
N SER A 409 -14.95 -2.12 15.18
CA SER A 409 -13.98 -1.00 15.09
C SER A 409 -13.45 -0.74 13.68
N GLY A 410 -14.15 -1.20 12.63
CA GLY A 410 -13.70 -1.04 11.26
C GLY A 410 -12.52 -1.95 10.88
N PRO A 411 -12.06 -1.89 9.62
CA PRO A 411 -10.91 -2.67 9.16
C PRO A 411 -9.57 -2.08 9.61
N ARG A 412 -8.61 -2.94 9.98
CA ARG A 412 -7.22 -2.53 10.26
C ARG A 412 -6.49 -2.00 9.01
N SER A 413 -6.78 -2.61 7.86
CA SER A 413 -6.16 -2.28 6.57
C SER A 413 -6.96 -2.89 5.42
N LEU A 414 -6.48 -2.69 4.18
CA LEU A 414 -7.00 -3.38 2.99
C LEU A 414 -6.82 -4.92 3.04
N LEU A 415 -6.02 -5.46 3.95
CA LEU A 415 -5.89 -6.90 4.16
C LEU A 415 -6.82 -7.45 5.25
N HIS A 416 -7.62 -6.63 5.91
CA HIS A 416 -8.50 -7.07 6.99
C HIS A 416 -9.51 -8.13 6.51
N GLY A 417 -9.38 -9.36 6.99
CA GLY A 417 -10.20 -10.51 6.58
C GLY A 417 -9.82 -11.14 5.24
N ILE A 418 -8.72 -10.73 4.60
CA ILE A 418 -8.27 -11.26 3.32
C ILE A 418 -7.46 -12.54 3.51
N PRO A 419 -7.85 -13.68 2.88
CA PRO A 419 -7.08 -14.91 2.95
C PRO A 419 -5.83 -14.86 2.06
N VAL A 420 -4.68 -15.18 2.65
CA VAL A 420 -3.37 -15.20 1.99
C VAL A 420 -2.69 -16.55 2.24
N VAL A 421 -1.87 -17.00 1.30
CA VAL A 421 -1.01 -18.18 1.50
C VAL A 421 0.45 -17.77 1.61
N ILE A 422 1.25 -18.51 2.37
CA ILE A 422 2.67 -18.19 2.54
C ILE A 422 3.52 -19.42 2.22
N LYS A 423 4.67 -19.21 1.58
CA LYS A 423 5.63 -20.28 1.33
C LYS A 423 6.10 -20.92 2.64
N ASP A 424 6.31 -22.24 2.62
CA ASP A 424 6.69 -23.01 3.81
C ASP A 424 8.13 -22.78 4.32
N ASN A 425 8.80 -21.75 3.82
CA ASN A 425 10.03 -21.23 4.41
C ASN A 425 9.81 -19.97 5.26
N TYR A 426 8.56 -19.51 5.45
CA TYR A 426 8.23 -18.41 6.35
C TYR A 426 7.89 -18.96 7.73
N ASN A 427 8.53 -18.45 8.79
CA ASN A 427 8.23 -18.84 10.16
C ASN A 427 6.81 -18.44 10.57
N THR A 428 6.12 -19.42 11.14
CA THR A 428 4.88 -19.30 11.89
C THR A 428 5.06 -20.02 13.22
N THR A 429 4.41 -19.54 14.28
CA THR A 429 4.46 -20.18 15.61
C THR A 429 3.27 -21.13 15.84
N ASP A 430 2.34 -21.19 14.89
CA ASP A 430 1.10 -21.98 14.94
C ASP A 430 0.99 -23.03 13.81
N MET A 431 1.94 -23.03 12.87
CA MET A 431 2.10 -24.06 11.83
C MET A 431 3.59 -24.36 11.64
N PRO A 432 3.98 -25.59 11.26
CA PRO A 432 5.37 -25.90 10.96
C PRO A 432 5.97 -25.04 9.84
N THR A 433 7.30 -24.89 9.84
CA THR A 433 8.08 -24.29 8.76
C THR A 433 9.16 -25.27 8.34
N THR A 434 8.87 -26.08 7.34
CA THR A 434 9.63 -27.31 7.11
C THR A 434 10.67 -27.18 5.99
N GLY A 435 10.65 -26.07 5.24
CA GLY A 435 11.40 -25.98 3.98
C GLY A 435 10.95 -27.04 2.96
N ALA A 436 9.71 -27.54 3.11
CA ALA A 436 9.15 -28.72 2.46
C ALA A 436 9.92 -30.04 2.68
N SER A 437 10.75 -30.13 3.73
CA SER A 437 11.55 -31.31 4.01
C SER A 437 10.95 -32.21 5.07
N GLN A 438 10.97 -33.52 4.83
CA GLN A 438 10.57 -34.52 5.81
C GLN A 438 11.43 -34.47 7.07
N SER A 439 12.67 -33.99 6.97
CA SER A 439 13.55 -33.75 8.13
C SER A 439 12.96 -32.74 9.10
N LEU A 440 12.22 -31.74 8.62
CA LEU A 440 11.67 -30.65 9.44
C LEU A 440 10.13 -30.69 9.49
N ALA A 441 9.51 -31.84 9.24
CA ALA A 441 8.05 -31.99 9.16
C ALA A 441 7.31 -31.46 10.41
N ASP A 442 7.92 -31.64 11.58
CA ASP A 442 7.37 -31.20 12.88
C ASP A 442 8.08 -29.95 13.44
N PHE A 443 8.94 -29.28 12.65
CA PHE A 443 9.67 -28.11 13.11
C PHE A 443 8.74 -26.90 13.25
N LEU A 444 8.46 -26.52 14.50
CA LEU A 444 7.68 -25.34 14.85
C LEU A 444 8.63 -24.24 15.38
N PRO A 445 8.89 -23.17 14.60
CA PRO A 445 9.75 -22.07 15.02
C PRO A 445 9.28 -21.39 16.32
N ASN A 446 10.24 -20.90 17.13
CA ASN A 446 9.97 -20.16 18.36
C ASN A 446 9.58 -18.68 18.15
N ALA A 447 9.67 -18.16 16.92
CA ALA A 447 9.34 -16.79 16.57
C ALA A 447 8.87 -16.68 15.11
N GLU A 448 7.95 -15.76 14.84
CA GLU A 448 7.39 -15.53 13.51
C GLU A 448 8.32 -14.73 12.60
N ALA A 449 8.16 -14.94 11.28
CA ALA A 449 8.79 -14.09 10.28
C ALA A 449 8.22 -12.67 10.36
N THR A 450 9.06 -11.66 10.11
CA THR A 450 8.61 -10.25 10.13
C THR A 450 7.43 -10.01 9.21
N GLN A 451 7.48 -10.56 8.00
CA GLN A 451 6.39 -10.36 7.03
C GLN A 451 5.11 -11.09 7.44
N VAL A 452 5.18 -12.23 8.11
CA VAL A 452 3.99 -12.93 8.63
C VAL A 452 3.32 -12.10 9.73
N ARG A 453 4.12 -11.56 10.67
CA ARG A 453 3.62 -10.65 11.70
C ARG A 453 2.94 -9.43 11.08
N LEU A 454 3.59 -8.76 10.12
CA LEU A 454 3.01 -7.59 9.44
C LEU A 454 1.68 -7.91 8.73
N LEU A 455 1.55 -9.08 8.10
CA LEU A 455 0.30 -9.53 7.49
C LEU A 455 -0.80 -9.76 8.54
N ARG A 456 -0.47 -10.40 9.67
CA ARG A 456 -1.41 -10.64 10.78
C ARG A 456 -1.83 -9.34 11.47
N ASP A 457 -0.88 -8.44 11.72
CA ASP A 457 -1.13 -7.11 12.28
C ASP A 457 -2.09 -6.32 11.38
N ALA A 458 -1.92 -6.42 10.06
CA ALA A 458 -2.80 -5.82 9.05
C ALA A 458 -4.18 -6.50 8.92
N GLY A 459 -4.41 -7.61 9.63
CA GLY A 459 -5.69 -8.34 9.64
C GLY A 459 -5.82 -9.39 8.53
N ALA A 460 -4.74 -9.80 7.88
CA ALA A 460 -4.79 -10.90 6.91
C ALA A 460 -5.02 -12.26 7.61
N VAL A 461 -5.74 -13.16 6.94
CA VAL A 461 -5.91 -14.54 7.38
C VAL A 461 -4.87 -15.40 6.66
N ILE A 462 -3.85 -15.88 7.38
CA ILE A 462 -2.90 -16.85 6.82
C ILE A 462 -3.62 -18.18 6.67
N LEU A 463 -3.98 -18.54 5.44
CA LEU A 463 -4.82 -19.70 5.14
C LEU A 463 -4.02 -21.01 5.18
N ALA A 464 -2.79 -21.00 4.65
CA ALA A 464 -1.98 -22.20 4.48
C ALA A 464 -0.49 -21.91 4.26
N LYS A 465 0.34 -22.93 4.54
CA LYS A 465 1.73 -23.05 4.09
C LYS A 465 1.77 -23.76 2.74
N THR A 466 2.42 -23.18 1.73
CA THR A 466 2.50 -23.75 0.38
C THR A 466 3.79 -24.52 0.18
N ASN A 467 3.71 -25.59 -0.63
CA ASN A 467 4.87 -26.37 -1.05
C ASN A 467 5.88 -25.51 -1.82
N LEU A 468 7.14 -25.96 -1.82
CA LEU A 468 8.24 -25.30 -2.50
C LEU A 468 9.22 -26.35 -3.06
N HIS A 469 10.18 -25.92 -3.87
CA HIS A 469 11.34 -26.77 -4.13
C HIS A 469 12.11 -26.87 -2.82
N GLU A 470 12.38 -28.08 -2.35
CA GLU A 470 12.88 -28.35 -1.00
C GLU A 470 14.10 -27.47 -0.65
N PHE A 471 14.10 -26.87 0.54
CA PHE A 471 15.08 -25.87 1.03
C PHE A 471 15.29 -24.66 0.10
N ALA A 472 14.29 -24.34 -0.73
CA ALA A 472 14.38 -23.35 -1.80
C ALA A 472 15.49 -23.64 -2.84
N TYR A 473 16.08 -24.84 -2.85
CA TYR A 473 17.29 -25.14 -3.60
C TYR A 473 17.02 -25.73 -5.00
N GLY A 474 16.16 -25.06 -5.77
CA GLY A 474 15.83 -25.44 -7.15
C GLY A 474 14.56 -24.76 -7.69
N ILE A 475 14.19 -25.09 -8.94
CA ILE A 475 13.18 -24.32 -9.71
C ILE A 475 12.02 -25.16 -10.27
N THR A 476 11.78 -26.37 -9.75
CA THR A 476 10.70 -27.26 -10.24
C THR A 476 9.61 -27.56 -9.19
N SER A 477 9.80 -27.10 -7.95
CA SER A 477 8.88 -27.33 -6.81
C SER A 477 8.49 -28.79 -6.57
N ILE A 478 9.52 -29.61 -6.34
CA ILE A 478 9.41 -30.98 -5.82
C ILE A 478 10.05 -31.04 -4.43
N SER A 479 9.46 -31.81 -3.53
CA SER A 479 9.94 -31.92 -2.15
C SER A 479 9.63 -33.28 -1.53
N SER A 480 10.36 -33.64 -0.47
CA SER A 480 10.15 -34.92 0.22
C SER A 480 8.86 -34.96 1.05
N LEU A 481 8.47 -33.83 1.65
CA LEU A 481 7.26 -33.75 2.47
C LEU A 481 6.00 -33.63 1.62
N GLY A 482 6.04 -32.74 0.62
CA GLY A 482 4.87 -32.42 -0.21
C GLY A 482 4.80 -33.20 -1.52
N GLY A 483 5.90 -33.78 -2.01
CA GLY A 483 5.97 -34.30 -3.36
C GLY A 483 5.99 -33.18 -4.42
N GLN A 484 5.53 -33.49 -5.63
CA GLN A 484 5.57 -32.57 -6.77
C GLN A 484 4.33 -31.67 -6.82
N THR A 485 4.53 -30.34 -6.77
CA THR A 485 3.49 -29.38 -7.15
C THR A 485 3.31 -29.36 -8.66
N ARG A 486 2.09 -29.21 -9.17
CA ARG A 486 1.77 -29.21 -10.60
C ARG A 486 1.37 -27.81 -11.09
N ASN A 487 1.68 -27.52 -12.35
CA ASN A 487 1.28 -26.26 -12.98
C ASN A 487 -0.25 -26.24 -13.27
N PRO A 488 -1.02 -25.22 -12.84
CA PRO A 488 -2.45 -25.15 -13.11
C PRO A 488 -2.81 -25.02 -14.61
N TYR A 489 -1.91 -24.55 -15.46
CA TYR A 489 -2.17 -24.45 -16.91
C TYR A 489 -1.98 -25.78 -17.64
N ASP A 490 -1.13 -26.67 -17.10
CA ASP A 490 -0.93 -28.04 -17.55
C ASP A 490 -0.40 -28.88 -16.38
N PRO A 491 -1.26 -29.67 -15.69
CA PRO A 491 -0.86 -30.45 -14.53
C PRO A 491 0.22 -31.51 -14.80
N THR A 492 0.59 -31.75 -16.07
CA THR A 492 1.72 -32.63 -16.43
C THR A 492 3.08 -31.93 -16.38
N ARG A 493 3.12 -30.65 -16.01
CA ARG A 493 4.31 -29.78 -16.05
C ARG A 493 4.64 -29.14 -14.71
N VAL A 494 5.89 -28.71 -14.61
CA VAL A 494 6.40 -28.01 -13.41
C VAL A 494 5.82 -26.59 -13.31
N PRO A 495 5.52 -26.10 -12.10
CA PRO A 495 5.02 -24.74 -11.86
C PRO A 495 6.17 -23.71 -11.79
N GLY A 496 7.41 -24.11 -12.04
CA GLY A 496 8.58 -23.30 -11.74
C GLY A 496 8.94 -23.42 -10.25
N GLY A 497 9.78 -22.54 -9.73
CA GLY A 497 10.15 -22.59 -8.34
C GLY A 497 11.29 -21.66 -7.95
N SER A 498 11.68 -21.64 -6.68
CA SER A 498 11.20 -22.54 -5.63
C SER A 498 9.81 -22.23 -5.09
N SER A 499 9.24 -21.02 -5.30
CA SER A 499 7.89 -20.65 -4.82
C SER A 499 6.75 -21.17 -5.72
N GLY A 500 6.90 -22.34 -6.32
CA GLY A 500 5.94 -22.91 -7.27
C GLY A 500 4.60 -23.29 -6.64
N GLY A 501 4.57 -23.76 -5.38
CA GLY A 501 3.30 -23.98 -4.65
C GLY A 501 2.54 -22.68 -4.44
N THR A 502 3.22 -21.62 -4.02
CA THR A 502 2.61 -20.28 -3.90
C THR A 502 2.01 -19.80 -5.22
N ALA A 503 2.77 -19.92 -6.32
CA ALA A 503 2.30 -19.48 -7.64
C ALA A 503 1.13 -20.34 -8.15
N ALA A 504 1.19 -21.66 -8.01
CA ALA A 504 0.10 -22.55 -8.39
C ALA A 504 -1.17 -22.23 -7.60
N ALA A 505 -1.06 -22.04 -6.28
CA ALA A 505 -2.17 -21.69 -5.41
C ALA A 505 -2.82 -20.35 -5.79
N VAL A 506 -2.03 -19.30 -6.04
CA VAL A 506 -2.56 -17.97 -6.43
C VAL A 506 -3.18 -18.00 -7.82
N ALA A 507 -2.57 -18.71 -8.78
CA ALA A 507 -3.10 -18.85 -10.14
C ALA A 507 -4.42 -19.63 -10.17
N ALA A 508 -4.56 -20.65 -9.32
CA ALA A 508 -5.78 -21.43 -9.13
C ALA A 508 -6.80 -20.75 -8.17
N SER A 509 -6.53 -19.52 -7.71
CA SER A 509 -7.39 -18.78 -6.78
C SER A 509 -7.68 -19.56 -5.48
N PHE A 510 -6.66 -20.13 -4.84
CA PHE A 510 -6.73 -20.69 -3.49
C PHE A 510 -6.55 -19.65 -2.39
N ALA A 511 -6.15 -18.43 -2.76
CA ALA A 511 -6.10 -17.26 -1.91
C ALA A 511 -6.14 -15.99 -2.76
N ALA A 512 -6.32 -14.83 -2.11
CA ALA A 512 -6.28 -13.55 -2.79
C ALA A 512 -4.86 -13.27 -3.33
N VAL A 513 -3.84 -13.50 -2.52
CA VAL A 513 -2.41 -13.32 -2.83
C VAL A 513 -1.58 -14.37 -2.11
N GLY A 514 -0.30 -14.51 -2.47
CA GLY A 514 0.61 -15.41 -1.80
C GLY A 514 2.00 -14.82 -1.59
N MET A 515 2.72 -15.25 -0.56
CA MET A 515 4.10 -14.81 -0.27
C MET A 515 5.11 -15.85 -0.71
N GLY A 516 6.14 -15.43 -1.45
CA GLY A 516 7.26 -16.26 -1.88
C GLY A 516 8.61 -15.59 -1.61
N SER A 517 9.69 -16.37 -1.71
CA SER A 517 11.05 -15.86 -1.56
C SER A 517 11.86 -16.05 -2.85
N ASP A 518 12.86 -15.19 -3.06
CA ASP A 518 13.73 -15.19 -4.24
C ASP A 518 15.20 -15.04 -3.84
N THR A 519 15.99 -16.08 -4.12
CA THR A 519 17.47 -16.03 -4.11
C THR A 519 17.98 -15.84 -5.53
N CYS A 520 17.49 -16.70 -6.43
CA CYS A 520 17.77 -16.68 -7.85
C CYS A 520 16.54 -17.20 -8.61
N GLY A 521 15.56 -16.32 -8.81
CA GLY A 521 14.42 -16.53 -9.71
C GLY A 521 13.20 -17.13 -9.04
N SER A 522 13.26 -17.37 -7.72
CA SER A 522 12.22 -18.13 -7.01
C SER A 522 10.89 -17.39 -6.79
N ILE A 523 10.78 -16.10 -7.11
CA ILE A 523 9.49 -15.39 -7.28
C ILE A 523 9.17 -15.27 -8.78
N ARG A 524 10.17 -14.92 -9.59
CA ARG A 524 10.00 -14.49 -11.00
C ARG A 524 9.71 -15.64 -11.96
N ILE A 525 10.41 -16.76 -11.83
CA ILE A 525 10.18 -17.98 -12.64
C ILE A 525 8.79 -18.56 -12.39
N PRO A 526 8.37 -18.83 -11.14
CA PRO A 526 7.03 -19.35 -10.91
C PRO A 526 5.94 -18.33 -11.26
N ALA A 527 6.17 -17.01 -11.15
CA ALA A 527 5.23 -16.03 -11.67
C ALA A 527 5.03 -16.16 -13.20
N ALA A 528 6.13 -16.27 -13.97
CA ALA A 528 6.08 -16.45 -15.41
C ALA A 528 5.36 -17.75 -15.83
N PHE A 529 5.62 -18.86 -15.11
CA PHE A 529 5.04 -20.18 -15.41
C PHE A 529 3.58 -20.34 -15.01
N ASN A 530 3.06 -19.46 -14.13
CA ASN A 530 1.68 -19.53 -13.66
C ASN A 530 0.88 -18.27 -14.03
N ASN A 531 1.35 -17.47 -15.00
CA ASN A 531 0.65 -16.30 -15.52
C ASN A 531 0.25 -15.31 -14.41
N LEU A 532 1.20 -15.03 -13.52
CA LEU A 532 1.09 -14.11 -12.39
C LEU A 532 2.09 -12.96 -12.53
N VAL A 533 1.91 -11.96 -11.68
CA VAL A 533 2.93 -10.94 -11.42
C VAL A 533 3.72 -11.29 -10.16
N GLY A 534 5.01 -10.95 -10.15
CA GLY A 534 5.86 -11.15 -8.97
C GLY A 534 7.05 -10.20 -9.00
N LEU A 535 7.28 -9.51 -7.88
CA LEU A 535 8.41 -8.60 -7.71
C LEU A 535 9.47 -9.27 -6.83
N ARG A 536 10.68 -9.41 -7.37
CA ARG A 536 11.89 -9.53 -6.56
C ARG A 536 12.27 -8.10 -6.15
N PRO A 537 12.08 -7.68 -4.88
CA PRO A 537 12.43 -6.32 -4.49
C PRO A 537 13.94 -6.12 -4.47
N SER A 538 14.36 -4.86 -4.40
CA SER A 538 15.73 -4.50 -4.07
C SER A 538 16.17 -5.20 -2.78
N LYS A 539 17.41 -5.70 -2.75
CA LYS A 539 17.97 -6.28 -1.52
C LYS A 539 17.97 -5.23 -0.40
N GLY A 540 17.40 -5.60 0.75
CA GLY A 540 17.22 -4.73 1.91
C GLY A 540 15.91 -3.94 1.93
N LEU A 541 15.07 -4.00 0.89
CA LEU A 541 13.80 -3.27 0.91
C LEU A 541 12.74 -3.91 1.82
N SER A 542 12.79 -5.23 2.00
CA SER A 542 11.94 -5.99 2.93
C SER A 542 12.78 -6.93 3.79
N SER A 543 12.32 -7.15 5.01
CA SER A 543 12.99 -8.04 5.96
C SER A 543 12.89 -9.51 5.56
N ILE A 544 13.99 -10.23 5.71
CA ILE A 544 14.05 -11.70 5.62
C ILE A 544 14.15 -12.38 7.00
N TYR A 545 14.01 -11.64 8.10
CA TYR A 545 14.01 -12.22 9.45
C TYR A 545 12.90 -13.26 9.60
N GLY A 546 13.28 -14.46 10.06
CA GLY A 546 12.39 -15.61 10.20
C GLY A 546 11.99 -16.28 8.88
N ILE A 547 12.73 -16.04 7.80
CA ILE A 547 12.61 -16.81 6.55
C ILE A 547 13.78 -17.79 6.48
N MET A 548 13.50 -19.08 6.28
CA MET A 548 14.54 -20.09 6.11
C MET A 548 15.38 -19.75 4.88
N PRO A 549 16.70 -19.58 5.04
CA PRO A 549 17.56 -18.96 4.03
C PRO A 549 18.04 -19.96 2.99
N LEU A 550 18.47 -19.42 1.84
CA LEU A 550 19.39 -20.08 0.91
C LEU A 550 20.71 -19.31 0.80
N SER A 551 20.67 -17.98 0.90
CA SER A 551 21.84 -17.09 0.84
C SER A 551 21.43 -15.69 1.29
N HIS A 552 21.78 -15.29 2.50
CA HIS A 552 21.34 -14.03 3.10
C HIS A 552 21.67 -12.80 2.23
N THR A 553 22.80 -12.81 1.51
CA THR A 553 23.19 -11.70 0.62
C THR A 553 22.29 -11.55 -0.61
N GLN A 554 21.62 -12.63 -1.01
CA GLN A 554 20.79 -12.69 -2.23
C GLN A 554 19.30 -12.81 -1.92
N ASP A 555 18.96 -13.31 -0.74
CA ASP A 555 17.59 -13.59 -0.36
C ASP A 555 16.78 -12.31 -0.21
N VAL A 556 15.61 -12.34 -0.83
CA VAL A 556 14.53 -11.38 -0.64
C VAL A 556 13.21 -12.13 -0.54
N ALA A 557 12.21 -11.45 -0.03
CA ALA A 557 10.86 -11.95 0.07
C ALA A 557 9.86 -10.97 -0.56
N GLY A 558 8.80 -11.50 -1.15
CA GLY A 558 7.83 -10.68 -1.86
C GLY A 558 6.56 -11.43 -2.25
N PRO A 559 5.49 -10.70 -2.56
CA PRO A 559 4.23 -11.29 -2.97
C PRO A 559 4.26 -11.84 -4.40
N LEU A 560 3.35 -12.76 -4.67
CA LEU A 560 2.87 -13.17 -5.99
C LEU A 560 1.37 -12.89 -6.05
N ALA A 561 0.93 -12.26 -7.14
CA ALA A 561 -0.45 -11.83 -7.31
C ALA A 561 -0.94 -12.02 -8.74
N ARG A 562 -2.27 -11.99 -8.94
CA ARG A 562 -2.88 -12.07 -10.28
C ARG A 562 -2.84 -10.75 -11.04
N ASN A 563 -2.64 -9.64 -10.34
CA ASN A 563 -2.52 -8.30 -10.89
C ASN A 563 -1.56 -7.45 -10.04
N ILE A 564 -1.09 -6.32 -10.58
CA ILE A 564 -0.16 -5.43 -9.90
C ILE A 564 -0.79 -4.69 -8.72
N GLU A 565 -2.08 -4.38 -8.76
CA GLU A 565 -2.76 -3.67 -7.67
C GLU A 565 -2.70 -4.47 -6.36
N ASP A 566 -2.99 -5.77 -6.43
CA ASP A 566 -2.90 -6.68 -5.29
C ASP A 566 -1.45 -6.84 -4.81
N LEU A 567 -0.49 -6.81 -5.74
CA LEU A 567 0.95 -6.84 -5.41
C LEU A 567 1.36 -5.59 -4.62
N ALA A 568 0.92 -4.40 -5.07
CA ALA A 568 1.22 -3.11 -4.47
C ALA A 568 0.66 -3.00 -3.04
N ILE A 569 -0.57 -3.45 -2.82
CA ILE A 569 -1.22 -3.43 -1.49
C ILE A 569 -0.41 -4.23 -0.46
N VAL A 570 0.15 -5.38 -0.87
CA VAL A 570 0.97 -6.20 0.04
C VAL A 570 2.35 -5.57 0.25
N LEU A 571 2.99 -5.05 -0.80
CA LEU A 571 4.30 -4.38 -0.72
C LEU A 571 4.25 -3.12 0.15
N ASP A 572 3.15 -2.38 0.12
CA ASP A 572 2.89 -1.25 1.02
C ASP A 572 2.89 -1.66 2.48
N LEU A 573 2.73 -2.94 2.83
CA LEU A 573 2.77 -3.42 4.21
C LEU A 573 4.11 -4.07 4.55
N THR A 574 4.69 -4.83 3.63
CA THR A 574 5.84 -5.72 3.92
C THR A 574 7.21 -5.07 3.70
N THR A 575 7.27 -3.84 3.16
CA THR A 575 8.52 -3.09 2.95
C THR A 575 8.79 -2.09 4.08
N GLY A 576 10.07 -1.88 4.39
CA GLY A 576 10.52 -0.96 5.43
C GLY A 576 11.68 -1.48 6.27
N PHE A 577 12.16 -0.64 7.17
CA PHE A 577 13.21 -0.96 8.12
C PHE A 577 12.74 -1.99 9.17
N ASP A 578 13.57 -2.99 9.44
CA ASP A 578 13.43 -3.94 10.54
C ASP A 578 14.77 -4.09 11.27
N PRO A 579 14.89 -3.66 12.54
CA PRO A 579 16.16 -3.75 13.26
C PRO A 579 16.67 -5.19 13.46
N ARG A 580 15.83 -6.21 13.21
CA ARG A 580 16.21 -7.63 13.27
C ARG A 580 16.84 -8.14 11.97
N ASP A 581 16.83 -7.34 10.91
CA ASP A 581 17.48 -7.64 9.64
C ASP A 581 18.40 -6.46 9.24
N PRO A 582 19.73 -6.60 9.44
CA PRO A 582 20.70 -5.55 9.16
C PRO A 582 20.66 -5.01 7.73
N ASP A 583 20.25 -5.83 6.74
CA ASP A 583 20.21 -5.39 5.35
C ASP A 583 19.11 -4.36 5.10
N THR A 584 18.09 -4.30 5.97
CA THR A 584 17.03 -3.29 5.88
C THR A 584 17.46 -1.90 6.34
N ASN A 585 18.69 -1.74 6.83
CA ASN A 585 19.24 -0.43 7.20
C ASN A 585 19.27 0.56 6.02
N VAL A 586 19.21 0.09 4.77
CA VAL A 586 19.02 0.94 3.59
C VAL A 586 17.71 1.75 3.62
N MET A 587 16.72 1.28 4.38
CA MET A 587 15.42 1.95 4.58
C MET A 587 15.38 2.78 5.86
N HIS A 588 16.42 2.76 6.70
CA HIS A 588 16.41 3.49 7.96
C HIS A 588 16.44 5.01 7.70
N GLY A 589 15.46 5.73 8.27
CA GLY A 589 15.30 7.18 8.07
C GLY A 589 14.82 7.59 6.68
N GLN A 590 14.49 6.64 5.79
CA GLN A 590 13.88 6.93 4.49
C GLN A 590 12.36 7.08 4.64
N PRO A 591 11.72 7.96 3.87
CA PRO A 591 10.26 7.97 3.76
C PRO A 591 9.72 6.60 3.34
N PRO A 592 8.53 6.18 3.83
CA PRO A 592 7.90 4.94 3.38
C PRO A 592 7.71 4.94 1.85
N MET A 593 8.11 3.85 1.20
CA MET A 593 7.85 3.64 -0.22
C MET A 593 6.37 3.25 -0.39
N LEU A 594 5.59 4.07 -1.08
CA LEU A 594 4.16 3.85 -1.33
C LEU A 594 3.94 3.34 -2.76
N PHE A 595 3.81 2.02 -2.90
CA PHE A 595 3.57 1.31 -4.14
C PHE A 595 2.18 1.58 -4.71
N SER A 596 1.12 1.52 -3.89
CA SER A 596 -0.25 1.71 -4.41
C SER A 596 -0.48 3.12 -4.93
N ALA A 597 0.07 4.12 -4.25
CA ALA A 597 0.02 5.52 -4.68
C ALA A 597 0.84 5.80 -5.94
N ALA A 598 1.90 5.02 -6.20
CA ALA A 598 2.70 5.13 -7.41
C ALA A 598 1.98 4.57 -8.66
N LEU A 599 0.95 3.75 -8.51
CA LEU A 599 0.23 3.17 -9.65
C LEU A 599 -0.42 4.27 -10.50
N GLY A 600 -0.23 4.18 -11.82
CA GLY A 600 -0.73 5.18 -12.76
C GLY A 600 0.08 6.48 -12.84
N SER A 601 1.11 6.66 -12.00
CA SER A 601 2.00 7.83 -12.05
C SER A 601 3.03 7.80 -13.19
N ALA A 602 3.31 6.61 -13.73
CA ALA A 602 4.35 6.42 -14.74
C ALA A 602 3.77 6.27 -16.15
N SER A 603 4.47 6.87 -17.12
CA SER A 603 4.15 6.74 -18.55
C SER A 603 5.17 5.85 -19.25
N LEU A 604 4.70 5.07 -20.23
CA LEU A 604 5.56 4.27 -21.11
C LEU A 604 6.10 5.10 -22.30
N GLN A 605 5.53 6.29 -22.55
CA GLN A 605 5.94 7.17 -23.64
C GLN A 605 7.36 7.71 -23.39
N GLY A 606 8.25 7.52 -24.37
CA GLY A 606 9.63 7.99 -24.31
C GLY A 606 10.55 7.16 -23.39
N LEU A 607 10.03 6.09 -22.80
CA LEU A 607 10.80 5.20 -21.93
C LEU A 607 11.85 4.43 -22.75
N ARG A 608 13.10 4.42 -22.31
CA ARG A 608 14.20 3.70 -22.97
C ARG A 608 14.45 2.35 -22.29
N ILE A 609 14.12 1.27 -22.99
CA ILE A 609 14.17 -0.09 -22.47
C ILE A 609 15.32 -0.85 -23.12
N GLY A 610 16.28 -1.29 -22.30
CA GLY A 610 17.36 -2.16 -22.76
C GLY A 610 16.90 -3.59 -22.98
N ARG A 611 16.88 -4.07 -24.22
CA ARG A 611 16.64 -5.47 -24.57
C ARG A 611 17.92 -6.30 -24.40
N LEU A 612 17.95 -7.21 -23.42
CA LEU A 612 19.15 -8.03 -23.16
C LEU A 612 19.23 -9.21 -24.13
N ASN A 613 19.85 -8.99 -25.30
CA ASN A 613 19.89 -9.98 -26.38
C ASN A 613 20.57 -11.30 -25.99
N ALA A 614 21.53 -11.29 -25.07
CA ALA A 614 22.22 -12.50 -24.62
C ALA A 614 21.27 -13.57 -24.05
N TYR A 615 20.20 -13.15 -23.36
CA TYR A 615 19.20 -14.04 -22.80
C TYR A 615 18.05 -14.36 -23.77
N LEU A 616 17.74 -13.45 -24.70
CA LEU A 616 16.72 -13.69 -25.72
C LEU A 616 17.21 -14.64 -26.82
N ALA A 617 18.45 -14.49 -27.29
CA ALA A 617 19.00 -15.28 -28.37
C ALA A 617 19.11 -16.78 -28.03
N THR A 618 19.20 -17.10 -26.75
CA THR A 618 19.29 -18.49 -26.23
C THR A 618 17.94 -19.05 -25.77
N ALA A 619 16.87 -18.27 -25.88
CA ALA A 619 15.53 -18.70 -25.48
C ALA A 619 14.88 -19.62 -26.52
N GLU A 620 13.91 -20.42 -26.08
CA GLU A 620 13.09 -21.24 -26.97
C GLU A 620 12.26 -20.35 -27.91
N PRO A 621 11.90 -20.83 -29.12
CA PRO A 621 11.16 -20.04 -30.10
C PRO A 621 9.88 -19.40 -29.56
N ALA A 622 9.12 -20.12 -28.72
CA ALA A 622 7.90 -19.59 -28.11
C ALA A 622 8.18 -18.39 -27.19
N VAL A 623 9.24 -18.46 -26.37
CA VAL A 623 9.65 -17.37 -25.47
C VAL A 623 10.16 -16.17 -26.27
N GLN A 624 10.94 -16.41 -27.33
CA GLN A 624 11.39 -15.36 -28.24
C GLN A 624 10.22 -14.63 -28.90
N GLN A 625 9.25 -15.39 -29.45
CA GLN A 625 8.09 -14.86 -30.12
C GLN A 625 7.23 -13.99 -29.19
N LEU A 626 6.92 -14.49 -27.99
CA LEU A 626 6.12 -13.75 -27.01
C LEU A 626 6.86 -12.49 -26.51
N SER A 627 8.18 -12.60 -26.28
CA SER A 627 8.99 -11.43 -25.90
C SER A 627 9.00 -10.37 -27.01
N GLN A 628 9.11 -10.78 -28.27
CA GLN A 628 9.08 -9.87 -29.40
C GLN A 628 7.71 -9.17 -29.56
N GLN A 629 6.62 -9.87 -29.25
CA GLN A 629 5.28 -9.26 -29.20
C GLN A 629 5.18 -8.22 -28.08
N ALA A 630 5.74 -8.51 -26.90
CA ALA A 630 5.79 -7.56 -25.80
C ALA A 630 6.59 -6.30 -26.15
N PHE A 631 7.77 -6.45 -26.77
CA PHE A 631 8.56 -5.32 -27.24
C PHE A 631 7.83 -4.50 -28.31
N ALA A 632 7.17 -5.16 -29.27
CA ALA A 632 6.38 -4.46 -30.29
C ALA A 632 5.22 -3.65 -29.67
N HIS A 633 4.56 -4.19 -28.65
CA HIS A 633 3.51 -3.49 -27.90
C HIS A 633 4.07 -2.28 -27.14
N LEU A 634 5.19 -2.44 -26.44
CA LEU A 634 5.89 -1.33 -25.77
C LEU A 634 6.29 -0.22 -26.76
N THR A 635 6.80 -0.58 -27.95
CA THR A 635 7.09 0.39 -29.02
C THR A 635 5.83 1.11 -29.51
N ALA A 636 4.71 0.40 -29.65
CA ALA A 636 3.43 1.02 -30.04
C ALA A 636 2.91 2.03 -29.02
N LEU A 637 3.28 1.88 -27.74
CA LEU A 637 3.00 2.83 -26.66
C LEU A 637 4.05 3.95 -26.53
N GLY A 638 5.01 4.00 -27.45
CA GLY A 638 6.01 5.06 -27.52
C GLY A 638 7.29 4.81 -26.72
N ALA A 639 7.52 3.59 -26.21
CA ALA A 639 8.80 3.21 -25.64
C ALA A 639 9.85 2.94 -26.73
N GLU A 640 11.10 3.27 -26.45
CA GLU A 640 12.25 2.96 -27.31
C GLU A 640 12.92 1.68 -26.83
N ILE A 641 12.97 0.66 -27.69
CA ILE A 641 13.64 -0.61 -27.40
C ILE A 641 15.07 -0.53 -27.94
N VAL A 642 16.04 -0.59 -27.05
CA VAL A 642 17.47 -0.46 -27.36
C VAL A 642 18.16 -1.79 -27.14
N ASP A 643 18.83 -2.30 -28.17
CA ASP A 643 19.70 -3.47 -28.01
C ASP A 643 20.90 -3.13 -27.14
N PHE A 644 21.02 -3.81 -25.99
CA PHE A 644 22.09 -3.54 -25.05
C PHE A 644 22.84 -4.80 -24.63
N THR A 645 24.09 -4.59 -24.20
CA THR A 645 24.99 -5.63 -23.72
C THR A 645 25.68 -5.12 -22.46
N ILE A 646 25.88 -6.01 -21.49
CA ILE A 646 26.70 -5.71 -20.31
C ILE A 646 28.09 -6.28 -20.58
N PRO A 647 29.15 -5.45 -20.59
CA PRO A 647 30.52 -5.93 -20.73
C PRO A 647 30.85 -6.98 -19.65
N ASP A 648 31.55 -8.05 -20.05
CA ASP A 648 31.98 -9.13 -19.15
C ASP A 648 30.86 -9.80 -18.33
N MET A 649 29.60 -9.72 -18.78
CA MET A 649 28.44 -10.22 -18.04
C MET A 649 28.60 -11.68 -17.58
N VAL A 650 29.01 -12.57 -18.49
CA VAL A 650 29.13 -14.01 -18.22
C VAL A 650 30.13 -14.31 -17.09
N PRO A 651 31.41 -13.87 -17.15
CA PRO A 651 32.34 -14.09 -16.05
C PRO A 651 31.96 -13.34 -14.78
N LEU A 652 31.38 -12.13 -14.87
CA LEU A 652 30.90 -11.40 -13.68
C LEU A 652 29.78 -12.15 -12.95
N ILE A 653 28.81 -12.70 -13.69
CA ILE A 653 27.76 -13.54 -13.12
C ILE A 653 28.36 -14.83 -12.53
N GLY A 654 29.22 -15.53 -13.28
CA GLY A 654 29.83 -16.78 -12.84
C GLY A 654 30.62 -16.66 -11.54
N ASN A 655 31.25 -15.51 -11.30
CA ASN A 655 32.08 -15.26 -10.13
C ASN A 655 31.33 -14.61 -8.95
N SER A 656 30.04 -14.28 -9.08
CA SER A 656 29.31 -13.47 -8.09
C SER A 656 28.23 -14.22 -7.29
N GLY A 657 28.06 -15.52 -7.54
CA GLY A 657 27.09 -16.36 -6.83
C GLY A 657 27.57 -16.70 -5.41
N LEU A 658 26.67 -16.60 -4.43
CA LEU A 658 27.00 -16.80 -3.01
C LEU A 658 26.34 -18.02 -2.36
N ILE A 659 25.40 -18.69 -3.04
CA ILE A 659 24.66 -19.84 -2.48
C ILE A 659 25.60 -20.92 -1.93
N GLY A 660 26.64 -21.27 -2.69
CA GLY A 660 27.60 -22.29 -2.27
C GLY A 660 28.49 -21.88 -1.09
N HIS A 661 28.63 -20.58 -0.85
CA HIS A 661 29.38 -20.04 0.29
C HIS A 661 28.48 -19.91 1.52
N GLU A 662 27.23 -19.47 1.36
CA GLU A 662 26.42 -19.02 2.50
C GLU A 662 25.49 -20.10 3.05
N PHE A 663 25.00 -21.03 2.22
CA PHE A 663 23.84 -21.86 2.57
C PHE A 663 23.98 -22.66 3.87
N GLU A 664 25.12 -23.33 4.08
CA GLU A 664 25.35 -24.14 5.28
C GLU A 664 25.32 -23.27 6.54
N ALA A 665 26.15 -22.22 6.58
CA ALA A 665 26.23 -21.33 7.73
C ALA A 665 24.90 -20.62 8.01
N ASP A 666 24.20 -20.18 6.97
CA ASP A 666 22.92 -19.51 7.09
C ASP A 666 21.82 -20.45 7.62
N LEU A 667 21.74 -21.68 7.09
CA LEU A 667 20.76 -22.66 7.53
C LEU A 667 21.02 -23.11 8.97
N ASP A 668 22.28 -23.37 9.34
CA ASP A 668 22.67 -23.75 10.69
C ASP A 668 22.33 -22.65 11.69
N ASN A 669 22.68 -21.40 11.37
CA ASN A 669 22.34 -20.26 12.21
C ASN A 669 20.82 -20.09 12.36
N TYR A 670 20.06 -20.26 11.28
CA TYR A 670 18.60 -20.21 11.31
C TYR A 670 18.02 -21.31 12.21
N LEU A 671 18.44 -22.57 12.04
CA LEU A 671 17.95 -23.71 12.82
C LEU A 671 18.24 -23.54 14.32
N GLN A 672 19.43 -23.05 14.67
CA GLN A 672 19.81 -22.75 16.05
C GLN A 672 19.00 -21.57 16.62
N THR A 673 18.86 -20.48 15.86
CA THR A 673 18.12 -19.28 16.29
C THR A 673 16.66 -19.59 16.57
N PHE A 674 16.02 -20.39 15.70
CA PHE A 674 14.59 -20.66 15.77
C PHE A 674 14.20 -21.97 16.47
N GLY A 675 15.18 -22.67 17.06
CA GLY A 675 14.94 -23.74 18.04
C GLY A 675 14.78 -25.15 17.47
N SER A 676 15.35 -25.45 16.30
CA SER A 676 15.38 -26.83 15.80
C SER A 676 16.36 -27.66 16.63
N THR A 677 15.85 -28.68 17.33
CA THR A 677 16.64 -29.55 18.20
C THR A 677 16.95 -30.90 17.59
N GLN A 678 16.03 -31.45 16.79
CA GLN A 678 16.21 -32.74 16.12
C GLN A 678 17.21 -32.66 14.96
N TYR A 679 17.16 -31.56 14.21
CA TYR A 679 18.06 -31.27 13.10
C TYR A 679 18.67 -29.88 13.32
N PRO A 680 19.75 -29.77 14.13
CA PRO A 680 20.32 -28.48 14.48
C PRO A 680 21.25 -27.89 13.40
N SER A 681 21.56 -28.65 12.35
CA SER A 681 22.46 -28.25 11.27
C SER A 681 22.16 -28.97 9.93
N LEU A 682 22.72 -28.45 8.85
CA LEU A 682 22.72 -29.08 7.53
C LEU A 682 23.39 -30.46 7.56
N GLU A 683 24.50 -30.61 8.30
CA GLU A 683 25.16 -31.90 8.47
C GLU A 683 24.21 -32.94 9.07
N ALA A 684 23.43 -32.57 10.09
CA ALA A 684 22.44 -33.45 10.69
C ALA A 684 21.31 -33.83 9.71
N ILE A 685 20.88 -32.88 8.87
CA ILE A 685 19.88 -33.12 7.82
C ILE A 685 20.43 -34.12 6.78
N VAL A 686 21.65 -33.89 6.30
CA VAL A 686 22.32 -34.78 5.33
C VAL A 686 22.52 -36.19 5.91
N ALA A 687 22.97 -36.29 7.16
CA ALA A 687 23.15 -37.57 7.85
C ALA A 687 21.83 -38.32 8.06
N GLY A 688 20.72 -37.59 8.29
CA GLY A 688 19.39 -38.17 8.44
C GLY A 688 18.80 -38.73 7.15
N GLY A 689 19.15 -38.16 5.99
CA GLY A 689 18.72 -38.70 4.69
C GLY A 689 17.22 -38.53 4.38
N HIS A 690 16.49 -37.73 5.16
CA HIS A 690 15.04 -37.50 5.00
C HIS A 690 14.76 -36.26 4.15
N TYR A 691 15.24 -36.28 2.90
CA TYR A 691 15.04 -35.23 1.89
C TYR A 691 14.92 -35.85 0.50
N HIS A 692 14.42 -35.09 -0.48
CA HIS A 692 14.17 -35.60 -1.83
C HIS A 692 15.49 -35.78 -2.60
N GLU A 693 15.55 -36.77 -3.49
CA GLU A 693 16.73 -37.04 -4.32
C GLU A 693 17.16 -35.84 -5.19
N ALA A 694 16.19 -34.96 -5.53
CA ALA A 694 16.41 -33.77 -6.33
C ALA A 694 17.36 -32.75 -5.67
N VAL A 695 17.37 -32.67 -4.34
CA VAL A 695 18.26 -31.78 -3.58
C VAL A 695 19.48 -32.49 -3.02
N ALA A 696 19.50 -33.83 -3.02
CA ALA A 696 20.55 -34.63 -2.41
C ALA A 696 21.99 -34.24 -2.83
N PRO A 697 22.32 -34.05 -4.13
CA PRO A 697 23.67 -33.66 -4.53
C PRO A 697 24.04 -32.24 -4.09
N LEU A 698 23.05 -31.34 -4.00
CA LEU A 698 23.26 -29.95 -3.60
C LEU A 698 23.51 -29.86 -2.10
N LEU A 699 22.69 -30.53 -1.29
CA LEU A 699 22.85 -30.57 0.17
C LEU A 699 24.17 -31.25 0.56
N ALA A 700 24.50 -32.40 -0.04
CA ALA A 700 25.74 -33.11 0.24
C ALA A 700 26.99 -32.28 -0.13
N ARG A 701 26.93 -31.53 -1.24
CA ARG A 701 28.01 -30.61 -1.60
C ARG A 701 28.12 -29.45 -0.60
N SER A 702 26.99 -28.83 -0.24
CA SER A 702 26.99 -27.72 0.70
C SER A 702 27.52 -28.14 2.08
N ALA A 703 27.10 -29.28 2.62
CA ALA A 703 27.59 -29.83 3.89
C ALA A 703 29.06 -30.26 3.88
N ALA A 704 29.66 -30.42 2.69
CA ALA A 704 31.06 -30.76 2.52
C ALA A 704 31.93 -29.55 2.14
N THR A 705 31.33 -28.36 1.99
CA THR A 705 32.06 -27.15 1.58
C THR A 705 32.78 -26.57 2.78
N GLU A 706 34.12 -26.49 2.71
CA GLU A 706 34.86 -25.72 3.70
C GLU A 706 34.64 -24.21 3.46
N GLN A 707 34.24 -23.51 4.52
CA GLN A 707 34.01 -22.07 4.51
C GLN A 707 35.35 -21.32 4.43
N ASP A 708 35.73 -20.88 3.22
CA ASP A 708 36.92 -20.07 2.98
C ASP A 708 36.55 -18.58 2.80
N PRO A 709 37.03 -17.68 3.69
CA PRO A 709 36.79 -16.25 3.59
C PRO A 709 37.31 -15.59 2.30
N LEU A 710 38.35 -16.15 1.66
CA LEU A 710 38.97 -15.54 0.48
C LEU A 710 38.09 -15.67 -0.77
N PRO A 711 37.67 -16.88 -1.21
CA PRO A 711 36.68 -17.04 -2.28
C PRO A 711 35.38 -16.29 -2.03
N TYR A 712 34.91 -16.24 -0.77
CA TYR A 712 33.73 -15.46 -0.42
C TYR A 712 33.94 -13.95 -0.66
N ALA A 713 35.07 -13.40 -0.21
CA ALA A 713 35.41 -11.99 -0.44
C ALA A 713 35.58 -11.66 -1.93
N ASP A 714 36.16 -12.57 -2.71
CA ASP A 714 36.28 -12.44 -4.16
C ASP A 714 34.91 -12.43 -4.85
N ALA A 715 34.00 -13.30 -4.42
CA ALA A 715 32.62 -13.33 -4.92
C ALA A 715 31.85 -12.05 -4.58
N MET A 716 31.99 -11.54 -3.36
CA MET A 716 31.44 -10.25 -2.94
C MET A 716 31.99 -9.09 -3.77
N ALA A 717 33.29 -9.08 -4.06
CA ALA A 717 33.90 -8.09 -4.94
C ALA A 717 33.38 -8.19 -6.38
N ALA A 718 33.18 -9.41 -6.90
CA ALA A 718 32.59 -9.64 -8.22
C ALA A 718 31.15 -9.14 -8.31
N ARG A 719 30.34 -9.27 -7.24
CA ARG A 719 28.98 -8.66 -7.18
C ARG A 719 29.03 -7.16 -7.33
N ASN A 720 29.92 -6.48 -6.62
CA ASN A 720 30.07 -5.03 -6.74
C ASN A 720 30.47 -4.61 -8.17
N LYS A 721 31.38 -5.36 -8.80
CA LYS A 721 31.74 -5.17 -10.21
C LYS A 721 30.55 -5.40 -11.15
N LEU A 722 29.73 -6.43 -10.91
CA LEU A 722 28.51 -6.68 -11.68
C LEU A 722 27.51 -5.51 -11.57
N LYS A 723 27.23 -5.03 -10.35
CA LYS A 723 26.36 -3.86 -10.13
C LYS A 723 26.86 -2.63 -10.89
N GLN A 724 28.17 -2.37 -10.83
CA GLN A 724 28.79 -1.28 -11.55
C GLN A 724 28.67 -1.46 -13.06
N ALA A 725 28.95 -2.65 -13.59
CA ALA A 725 28.86 -2.93 -15.03
C ALA A 725 27.43 -2.74 -15.55
N ILE A 726 26.41 -3.16 -14.80
CA ILE A 726 24.99 -2.93 -15.15
C ILE A 726 24.71 -1.43 -15.21
N ASN A 727 25.04 -0.68 -14.15
CA ASN A 727 24.77 0.76 -14.09
C ASN A 727 25.48 1.52 -15.21
N VAL A 728 26.77 1.25 -15.46
CA VAL A 728 27.54 1.88 -16.54
C VAL A 728 26.91 1.58 -17.90
N ALA A 729 26.55 0.32 -18.18
CA ALA A 729 25.91 -0.04 -19.45
C ALA A 729 24.55 0.65 -19.62
N MET A 730 23.77 0.79 -18.54
CA MET A 730 22.52 1.56 -18.57
C MET A 730 22.77 3.06 -18.78
N ASP A 731 23.77 3.65 -18.13
CA ASP A 731 24.09 5.08 -18.23
C ASP A 731 24.58 5.44 -19.65
N GLU A 732 25.49 4.65 -20.22
CA GLU A 732 26.05 4.86 -21.56
C GLU A 732 24.98 4.87 -22.66
N GLN A 733 23.90 4.11 -22.45
CA GLN A 733 22.78 4.03 -23.40
C GLN A 733 21.53 4.76 -22.93
N GLN A 734 21.62 5.50 -21.82
CA GLN A 734 20.52 6.26 -21.20
C GLN A 734 19.25 5.39 -21.00
N LEU A 735 19.41 4.20 -20.45
CA LEU A 735 18.32 3.25 -20.22
C LEU A 735 17.61 3.56 -18.90
N ASP A 736 16.27 3.49 -18.94
CA ASP A 736 15.41 3.57 -17.76
C ASP A 736 15.33 2.23 -17.02
N LEU A 737 15.22 1.15 -17.79
CA LEU A 737 15.13 -0.21 -17.28
C LEU A 737 15.67 -1.21 -18.32
N ILE A 738 15.90 -2.44 -17.87
CA ILE A 738 16.33 -3.56 -18.67
C ILE A 738 15.18 -4.57 -18.78
N ALA A 739 15.01 -5.22 -19.94
CA ALA A 739 13.98 -6.22 -20.17
C ALA A 739 14.54 -7.51 -20.79
N TYR A 740 14.14 -8.66 -20.23
CA TYR A 740 14.54 -10.00 -20.67
C TYR A 740 13.57 -11.07 -20.15
N PRO A 741 13.53 -12.30 -20.71
CA PRO A 741 12.69 -13.35 -20.15
C PRO A 741 13.27 -13.85 -18.81
N PRO A 742 12.47 -14.00 -17.74
CA PRO A 742 12.93 -14.54 -16.45
C PRO A 742 13.57 -15.93 -16.57
N ILE A 743 13.12 -16.70 -17.56
CA ILE A 743 13.60 -18.02 -17.93
C ILE A 743 13.44 -18.21 -19.44
N SER A 744 14.43 -18.86 -20.07
CA SER A 744 14.56 -18.95 -21.51
C SER A 744 13.80 -20.14 -22.13
N ALA A 745 13.24 -21.03 -21.31
CA ALA A 745 12.48 -22.21 -21.75
C ALA A 745 11.08 -22.24 -21.15
N MET A 746 10.13 -22.83 -21.89
CA MET A 746 8.78 -23.10 -21.38
C MET A 746 8.81 -24.12 -20.23
N PRO A 747 7.75 -24.22 -19.41
CA PRO A 747 7.68 -25.22 -18.34
C PRO A 747 7.86 -26.63 -18.90
N VAL A 748 8.83 -27.39 -18.42
CA VAL A 748 9.05 -28.78 -18.85
C VAL A 748 8.02 -29.75 -18.24
N ARG A 749 7.96 -30.98 -18.75
CA ARG A 749 7.14 -32.03 -18.12
C ARG A 749 7.74 -32.41 -16.77
N ILE A 750 6.89 -32.83 -15.84
CA ILE A 750 7.35 -33.33 -14.53
C ILE A 750 8.32 -34.51 -14.75
N GLY A 751 9.46 -34.46 -14.08
CA GLY A 751 10.56 -35.42 -14.21
C GLY A 751 11.69 -34.98 -15.14
N ASP A 752 11.46 -34.01 -16.02
CA ASP A 752 12.51 -33.45 -16.89
C ASP A 752 13.31 -32.35 -16.17
N THR A 753 14.56 -32.16 -16.59
CA THR A 753 15.39 -31.03 -16.15
C THR A 753 14.90 -29.73 -16.80
N GLN A 754 14.61 -28.70 -16.00
CA GLN A 754 14.24 -27.38 -16.49
C GLN A 754 15.49 -26.56 -16.89
N PRO A 755 15.70 -26.22 -18.18
CA PRO A 755 16.84 -25.41 -18.62
C PRO A 755 16.52 -23.91 -18.61
N GLY A 756 17.52 -23.09 -18.94
CA GLY A 756 17.31 -21.70 -19.38
C GLY A 756 17.18 -20.65 -18.28
N ASN A 757 17.70 -20.90 -17.08
CA ASN A 757 17.52 -20.00 -15.95
C ASN A 757 18.31 -18.68 -16.12
N ASN A 758 17.62 -17.54 -16.20
CA ASN A 758 18.21 -16.19 -16.32
C ASN A 758 18.27 -15.43 -14.98
N CYS A 759 18.14 -16.13 -13.85
CA CYS A 759 17.92 -15.49 -12.56
C CYS A 759 19.09 -14.66 -12.02
N SER A 760 20.33 -14.98 -12.40
CA SER A 760 21.53 -14.50 -11.72
C SER A 760 21.79 -13.01 -11.90
N LEU A 761 21.25 -12.35 -12.93
CA LEU A 761 21.52 -10.92 -13.13
C LEU A 761 20.93 -10.07 -12.00
N SER A 762 19.62 -10.17 -11.74
CA SER A 762 18.94 -9.49 -10.63
C SER A 762 19.23 -10.13 -9.27
N GLY A 763 19.41 -11.46 -9.22
CA GLY A 763 19.84 -12.19 -8.02
C GLY A 763 21.21 -11.73 -7.50
N ASN A 764 22.17 -11.57 -8.41
CA ASN A 764 23.55 -11.26 -8.03
C ASN A 764 23.83 -9.75 -7.86
N SER A 765 23.06 -8.91 -8.54
CA SER A 765 23.14 -7.45 -8.36
C SER A 765 22.33 -6.95 -7.16
N GLY A 766 21.32 -7.69 -6.71
CA GLY A 766 20.36 -7.23 -5.71
C GLY A 766 19.41 -6.14 -6.23
N PHE A 767 19.33 -5.97 -7.55
CA PHE A 767 18.43 -5.01 -8.19
C PHE A 767 17.00 -5.55 -8.26
N PRO A 768 16.00 -4.64 -8.25
CA PRO A 768 14.61 -5.05 -8.30
C PRO A 768 14.25 -5.56 -9.70
N ALA A 769 13.44 -6.61 -9.73
CA ALA A 769 13.02 -7.26 -10.95
C ALA A 769 11.56 -7.73 -10.87
N LEU A 770 10.74 -7.19 -11.76
CA LEU A 770 9.30 -7.47 -11.87
C LEU A 770 9.05 -8.44 -13.02
N SER A 771 8.48 -9.61 -12.72
CA SER A 771 7.98 -10.53 -13.73
C SER A 771 6.52 -10.23 -14.06
N LEU A 772 6.20 -10.14 -15.35
CA LEU A 772 4.86 -9.84 -15.88
C LEU A 772 4.45 -10.83 -16.95
N PRO A 773 3.17 -11.24 -17.01
CA PRO A 773 2.64 -12.04 -18.10
C PRO A 773 2.75 -11.35 -19.46
N ILE A 774 3.20 -12.08 -20.49
CA ILE A 774 3.28 -11.58 -21.88
C ILE A 774 2.52 -12.45 -22.89
N GLY A 775 1.80 -13.45 -22.40
CA GLY A 775 0.91 -14.27 -23.22
C GLY A 775 1.17 -15.76 -23.05
N PHE A 776 0.74 -16.53 -24.05
CA PHE A 776 0.71 -17.98 -24.04
C PHE A 776 1.31 -18.52 -25.33
N SER A 777 2.10 -19.58 -25.21
CA SER A 777 2.54 -20.39 -26.34
C SER A 777 1.35 -21.08 -27.03
N ASP A 778 1.58 -21.63 -28.23
CA ASP A 778 0.57 -22.40 -28.98
C ASP A 778 0.00 -23.59 -28.20
N ASN A 779 0.75 -24.12 -27.23
CA ASN A 779 0.32 -25.22 -26.36
C ASN A 779 -0.39 -24.74 -25.08
N GLY A 780 -0.74 -23.45 -24.98
CA GLY A 780 -1.49 -22.90 -23.85
C GLY A 780 -0.68 -22.70 -22.57
N LEU A 781 0.65 -22.76 -22.64
CA LEU A 781 1.53 -22.49 -21.49
C LEU A 781 1.91 -21.01 -21.44
N PRO A 782 1.84 -20.37 -20.26
CA PRO A 782 2.18 -18.96 -20.12
C PRO A 782 3.70 -18.72 -20.16
N ALA A 783 4.06 -17.52 -20.58
CA ALA A 783 5.41 -16.97 -20.44
C ALA A 783 5.35 -15.56 -19.83
N GLY A 784 6.48 -15.13 -19.27
CA GLY A 784 6.62 -13.80 -18.69
C GLY A 784 7.81 -13.03 -19.28
N ILE A 785 7.79 -11.72 -19.11
CA ILE A 785 8.95 -10.84 -19.27
C ILE A 785 9.36 -10.29 -17.91
N GLU A 786 10.65 -10.11 -17.70
CA GLU A 786 11.23 -9.43 -16.55
C GLU A 786 11.55 -8.00 -16.93
N LEU A 787 11.10 -7.05 -16.12
CA LEU A 787 11.56 -5.67 -16.12
C LEU A 787 12.49 -5.50 -14.92
N MET A 788 13.75 -5.14 -15.15
CA MET A 788 14.74 -4.90 -14.10
C MET A 788 15.07 -3.41 -14.01
N GLY A 789 14.84 -2.85 -12.82
CA GLY A 789 15.15 -1.46 -12.50
C GLY A 789 16.52 -1.30 -11.85
N ARG A 790 16.84 -0.06 -11.46
CA ARG A 790 17.99 0.23 -10.59
C ARG A 790 17.63 -0.05 -9.13
N SER A 791 18.64 -0.16 -8.28
CA SER A 791 18.44 -0.31 -6.83
C SER A 791 17.47 0.76 -6.30
N LEU A 792 16.50 0.34 -5.49
CA LEU A 792 15.47 1.17 -4.84
C LEU A 792 14.53 1.92 -5.81
N SER A 793 14.45 1.49 -7.08
CA SER A 793 13.48 2.01 -8.05
C SER A 793 12.17 1.22 -8.09
N ASP A 794 11.93 0.37 -7.08
CA ASP A 794 10.87 -0.63 -7.02
C ASP A 794 9.46 -0.06 -7.26
N ALA A 795 9.08 1.04 -6.60
CA ALA A 795 7.78 1.67 -6.80
C ALA A 795 7.59 2.19 -8.24
N ARG A 796 8.63 2.81 -8.82
CA ARG A 796 8.61 3.25 -10.23
C ARG A 796 8.53 2.05 -11.17
N LEU A 797 9.29 0.98 -10.90
CA LEU A 797 9.27 -0.25 -11.68
C LEU A 797 7.87 -0.87 -11.67
N LEU A 798 7.21 -0.90 -10.51
CA LEU A 798 5.84 -1.39 -10.39
C LEU A 798 4.83 -0.50 -11.11
N ALA A 799 4.98 0.83 -11.02
CA ALA A 799 4.13 1.78 -11.74
C ALA A 799 4.25 1.63 -13.27
N LEU A 800 5.46 1.40 -13.79
CA LEU A 800 5.68 1.11 -15.22
C LEU A 800 5.08 -0.24 -15.62
N GLY A 801 5.24 -1.26 -14.78
CA GLY A 801 4.57 -2.55 -14.96
C GLY A 801 3.04 -2.40 -15.00
N TYR A 802 2.47 -1.55 -14.15
CA TYR A 802 1.03 -1.29 -14.10
C TYR A 802 0.54 -0.65 -15.40
N ALA A 803 1.26 0.34 -15.91
CA ALA A 803 0.95 0.93 -17.21
C ALA A 803 0.94 -0.13 -18.33
N LEU A 804 1.90 -1.07 -18.31
CA LEU A 804 1.92 -2.19 -19.25
C LEU A 804 0.71 -3.13 -19.07
N GLU A 805 0.43 -3.57 -17.84
CA GLU A 805 -0.70 -4.43 -17.51
C GLU A 805 -2.05 -3.83 -17.94
N GLN A 806 -2.27 -2.53 -17.69
CA GLN A 806 -3.51 -1.85 -18.05
C GLN A 806 -3.67 -1.68 -19.56
N SER A 807 -2.56 -1.50 -20.28
CA SER A 807 -2.59 -1.41 -21.75
C SER A 807 -2.72 -2.76 -22.45
N TRP A 808 -2.25 -3.85 -21.81
CA TRP A 808 -2.10 -5.16 -22.42
C TRP A 808 -2.11 -6.29 -21.39
N SER A 809 -3.26 -6.47 -20.76
CA SER A 809 -3.44 -7.56 -19.80
C SER A 809 -3.42 -8.92 -20.49
N GLN A 810 -2.46 -9.77 -20.08
CA GLN A 810 -2.31 -11.16 -20.54
C GLN A 810 -2.75 -12.19 -19.49
N ARG A 811 -3.35 -11.73 -18.38
CA ARG A 811 -3.87 -12.61 -17.33
C ARG A 811 -5.05 -13.44 -17.85
N ARG A 812 -5.01 -14.76 -17.66
CA ARG A 812 -6.13 -15.68 -17.91
C ARG A 812 -6.16 -16.75 -16.82
N ALA A 813 -7.33 -17.03 -16.25
CA ALA A 813 -7.48 -18.12 -15.28
C ALA A 813 -7.14 -19.49 -15.90
N PRO A 814 -6.52 -20.42 -15.16
CA PRO A 814 -6.23 -21.76 -15.64
C PRO A 814 -7.52 -22.58 -15.83
N ALA A 815 -7.62 -23.28 -16.95
CA ALA A 815 -8.81 -24.10 -17.26
C ALA A 815 -8.95 -25.34 -16.35
N SER A 816 -7.88 -25.76 -15.67
CA SER A 816 -7.92 -26.91 -14.75
C SER A 816 -8.55 -26.59 -13.39
N ALA A 817 -8.70 -25.30 -13.05
CA ALA A 817 -9.28 -24.82 -11.79
C ALA A 817 -10.21 -23.61 -12.05
N PRO A 818 -11.35 -23.81 -12.73
CA PRO A 818 -12.24 -22.74 -13.19
C PRO A 818 -12.92 -21.91 -12.09
#